data_AF-A0A1S9D7R3-F1
#
_entry.id   AF-A0A1S9D7R3-F1
#
_cell.length_a   1.000
_cell.length_b   1.000
_cell.length_c   1.000
_cell.angle_alpha   90.00
_cell.angle_beta   90.00
_cell.angle_gamma   90.00
#
_symmetry.space_group_name_H-M   'P 1'
#
loop_
_entity.id
_entity.type
_entity.pdbx_description
1 polymer ?
#
loop_
_entity_poly.entity_id
_entity_poly.type
_entity_poly.pdbx_seq_one_letter_code
_entity_poly.pdbx_strand_id
1 'polypeptide(L)'
;MGSTTKPSPPLSDKSRIHVVIVGAGFAGLGTAIECHRQGLSVAVYERFPELKPLGDILSFGSNGGRIFARWGPVVDRMLPVSINLQDYGFRIHKYTGEHVHTQDSMPFNRQAPTINGHRGELHQILFNYARDDLKIPIHLGCEVTGYFESTTGAGIQLIYGDVVIGSDGVRSQARALVLGRETKLESSGYAIFRAWFSNEDILADPLTRHLCENGDTFNGWIGPDVHLLVSSLKGGKDVCWVLTHKDTSAISDRWSFPGKLADVYKVLEGWDPICKRIVSKTPESSLVDWKLIWQDPLPTWVSKQGRIALAGDSAHAFLPTSAQGATQALEDGVTIAICLSRAGKSRIPDALRAFETIRYERVRKVQETGKTTRDKWHNARWDNVKRDPKAIELPREDWILNHDAEEYANKMLILSHQALVGNNSDTAPSSAKAHHERHGIVLVPQPSDSPNDPLNVMATMVMDNSLHLILELDINAWASSYRRKDFILLNVSLLSAIVGAYGPMLGPGFVEISEELDVSVNEISQATSYLVLAIGIALLFSNPLAKCYGKRPVYLVSGILLFASSIGGALTHNYGSFLACRLIGGLGMGPFEVLVQCTIGDMYFVHERASRIAFWNLFLVSGISAGPIVSAYIIQYSGYRWAFGVCAIFYGVLTLALFFLAPETSYIRVPNTSHSSTEASSIDQPDAKAVPGEDVAQPRSETIDDIEKEPQAHNDQQQANHPPIITERKDSYWRSLRVYTGRYSTASVVKVISRPFILFLYPGILWAFLTWGTTITFTIAFSYVNGVIFNEPPYNFTTSQIGLINISPLVLSVVSEIISGPLCDKICLYLTKRNNGYYEPEFRLVLMVVGFVLGVAGFYGFGATVHYKTHWTGPVITYGLVNASLAFCSTCVFGYIIDAYTALGEEAFVAVNSRNFLSFGILYVINEWLEEDGTLKVFVVLGSLFIFTSLLTIPIWIFGRRCRGRIDKIVWLKNYMRDS
;
A
#
# COMPACT_ATOMS: atom_id res chain seq x y z
N MET A 1 14.88 -32.87 -60.56
CA MET A 1 14.40 -31.60 -61.13
C MET A 1 12.95 -31.43 -60.72
N GLY A 2 12.58 -30.26 -60.17
CA GLY A 2 11.21 -29.93 -59.77
C GLY A 2 11.07 -29.53 -58.30
N SER A 3 11.79 -28.50 -57.85
CA SER A 3 11.47 -27.85 -56.57
C SER A 3 10.20 -27.03 -56.76
N THR A 4 9.08 -27.50 -56.21
CA THR A 4 7.86 -26.71 -56.07
C THR A 4 8.11 -25.62 -55.01
N THR A 5 8.42 -24.42 -55.48
CA THR A 5 8.43 -23.18 -54.68
C THR A 5 7.05 -22.96 -54.08
N LYS A 6 6.93 -23.06 -52.76
CA LYS A 6 5.77 -22.54 -52.02
C LYS A 6 5.69 -21.02 -52.25
N PRO A 7 4.49 -20.46 -52.47
CA PRO A 7 4.35 -19.03 -52.68
C PRO A 7 4.75 -18.29 -51.39
N SER A 8 5.73 -17.41 -51.50
CA SER A 8 6.07 -16.42 -50.48
C SER A 8 4.85 -15.53 -50.21
N PRO A 9 4.50 -15.26 -48.94
CA PRO A 9 3.42 -14.32 -48.63
C PRO A 9 3.76 -12.93 -49.18
N PRO A 10 2.76 -12.15 -49.62
CA PRO A 10 2.99 -10.84 -50.22
C PRO A 10 3.72 -9.95 -49.20
N LEU A 11 4.83 -9.35 -49.65
CA LEU A 11 5.65 -8.41 -48.91
C LEU A 11 4.75 -7.30 -48.35
N SER A 12 4.45 -7.37 -47.06
CA SER A 12 3.78 -6.27 -46.35
C SER A 12 4.69 -5.04 -46.40
N ASP A 13 4.08 -3.88 -46.59
CA ASP A 13 4.74 -2.58 -46.57
C ASP A 13 5.67 -2.49 -45.35
N LYS A 14 7.00 -2.49 -45.59
CA LYS A 14 8.04 -2.65 -44.55
C LYS A 14 7.96 -1.58 -43.46
N SER A 15 7.26 -0.49 -43.72
CA SER A 15 7.04 0.65 -42.81
C SER A 15 5.97 0.40 -41.74
N ARG A 16 5.00 -0.50 -41.95
CA ARG A 16 3.84 -0.70 -41.07
C ARG A 16 4.15 -1.71 -39.96
N ILE A 17 3.61 -1.50 -38.76
CA ILE A 17 3.71 -2.47 -37.65
C ILE A 17 2.83 -3.68 -37.99
N HIS A 18 3.40 -4.87 -37.93
CA HIS A 18 2.71 -6.14 -38.10
C HIS A 18 2.34 -6.77 -36.75
N VAL A 19 1.06 -6.76 -36.43
CA VAL A 19 0.46 -7.27 -35.19
C VAL A 19 -0.07 -8.68 -35.42
N VAL A 20 0.43 -9.64 -34.65
CA VAL A 20 -0.09 -11.02 -34.64
C VAL A 20 -1.00 -11.17 -33.42
N ILE A 21 -2.24 -11.59 -33.63
CA ILE A 21 -3.21 -11.79 -32.55
C ILE A 21 -3.50 -13.29 -32.43
N VAL A 22 -3.39 -13.82 -31.20
CA VAL A 22 -3.70 -15.23 -30.91
C VAL A 22 -5.01 -15.32 -30.15
N GLY A 23 -5.98 -16.02 -30.73
CA GLY A 23 -7.35 -16.15 -30.25
C GLY A 23 -8.30 -15.16 -30.94
N ALA A 24 -9.41 -15.66 -31.47
CA ALA A 24 -10.45 -14.86 -32.12
C ALA A 24 -11.64 -14.58 -31.18
N GLY A 25 -11.41 -14.46 -29.86
CA GLY A 25 -12.42 -14.00 -28.90
C GLY A 25 -12.73 -12.49 -29.02
N PHE A 26 -13.55 -11.95 -28.13
CA PHE A 26 -13.86 -10.50 -28.12
C PHE A 26 -12.61 -9.62 -27.96
N ALA A 27 -11.66 -10.02 -27.10
CA ALA A 27 -10.38 -9.33 -26.96
C ALA A 27 -9.58 -9.31 -28.28
N GLY A 28 -9.45 -10.46 -28.93
CA GLY A 28 -8.67 -10.62 -30.16
C GLY A 28 -9.32 -9.91 -31.35
N LEU A 29 -10.62 -10.10 -31.57
CA LEU A 29 -11.36 -9.41 -32.62
C LEU A 29 -11.40 -7.89 -32.40
N GLY A 30 -11.63 -7.45 -31.15
CA GLY A 30 -11.62 -6.02 -30.82
C GLY A 30 -10.25 -5.39 -31.06
N THR A 31 -9.18 -6.07 -30.64
CA THR A 31 -7.79 -5.63 -30.93
C THR A 31 -7.52 -5.61 -32.43
N ALA A 32 -8.00 -6.60 -33.19
CA ALA A 32 -7.80 -6.67 -34.64
C ALA A 32 -8.49 -5.53 -35.38
N ILE A 33 -9.76 -5.29 -35.06
CA ILE A 33 -10.57 -4.20 -35.65
C ILE A 33 -9.92 -2.84 -35.34
N GLU A 34 -9.51 -2.60 -34.09
CA GLU A 34 -8.87 -1.34 -33.71
C GLU A 34 -7.48 -1.18 -34.32
N CYS A 35 -6.67 -2.24 -34.38
CA CYS A 35 -5.38 -2.19 -35.09
C CYS A 35 -5.56 -1.83 -36.56
N HIS A 36 -6.57 -2.42 -37.23
CA HIS A 36 -6.89 -2.09 -38.61
C HIS A 36 -7.32 -0.62 -38.75
N ARG A 37 -8.22 -0.15 -37.88
CA ARG A 37 -8.74 1.23 -37.88
C ARG A 37 -7.65 2.28 -37.61
N GLN A 38 -6.65 1.93 -36.81
CA GLN A 38 -5.48 2.76 -36.52
C GLN A 38 -4.37 2.65 -37.59
N GLY A 39 -4.61 1.94 -38.70
CA GLY A 39 -3.64 1.84 -39.78
C GLY A 39 -2.48 0.88 -39.49
N LEU A 40 -2.67 -0.17 -38.69
CA LEU A 40 -1.68 -1.24 -38.42
C LEU A 40 -1.98 -2.49 -39.25
N SER A 41 -0.94 -3.26 -39.61
CA SER A 41 -1.11 -4.54 -40.31
C SER A 41 -1.41 -5.60 -39.27
N VAL A 42 -2.45 -6.41 -39.46
CA VAL A 42 -2.90 -7.35 -38.43
C VAL A 42 -3.37 -8.67 -39.02
N ALA A 43 -3.08 -9.77 -38.33
CA ALA A 43 -3.59 -11.10 -38.64
C ALA A 43 -3.98 -11.82 -37.34
N VAL A 44 -5.10 -12.53 -37.38
CA VAL A 44 -5.65 -13.29 -36.23
C VAL A 44 -5.47 -14.79 -36.47
N TYR A 45 -5.02 -15.52 -35.46
CA TYR A 45 -4.86 -16.97 -35.47
C TYR A 45 -5.75 -17.61 -34.41
N GLU A 46 -6.60 -18.55 -34.84
CA GLU A 46 -7.57 -19.22 -33.98
C GLU A 46 -7.46 -20.74 -34.15
N ARG A 47 -7.45 -21.46 -33.03
CA ARG A 47 -7.27 -22.92 -33.00
C ARG A 47 -8.49 -23.67 -33.53
N PHE A 48 -9.70 -23.13 -33.35
CA PHE A 48 -10.90 -23.81 -33.82
C PHE A 48 -11.01 -23.74 -35.34
N PRO A 49 -11.33 -24.85 -36.03
CA PRO A 49 -11.42 -24.89 -37.49
C PRO A 49 -12.68 -24.18 -38.02
N GLU A 50 -13.70 -24.04 -37.19
CA GLU A 50 -14.97 -23.39 -37.49
C GLU A 50 -15.48 -22.64 -36.26
N LEU A 51 -16.23 -21.57 -36.49
CA LEU A 51 -16.97 -20.91 -35.42
C LEU A 51 -18.24 -21.68 -35.12
N LYS A 52 -18.44 -21.98 -33.84
CA LYS A 52 -19.71 -22.52 -33.35
C LYS A 52 -20.39 -21.43 -32.53
N PRO A 53 -21.66 -21.09 -32.82
CA PRO A 53 -22.43 -20.17 -31.99
C PRO A 53 -22.74 -20.86 -30.65
N LEU A 54 -21.77 -20.81 -29.74
CA LEU A 54 -21.82 -21.40 -28.41
C LEU A 54 -21.73 -20.30 -27.36
N GLY A 55 -22.60 -20.40 -26.36
CA GLY A 55 -22.57 -19.51 -25.21
C GLY A 55 -23.96 -19.26 -24.67
N ASP A 56 -24.03 -18.18 -23.92
CA ASP A 56 -25.17 -17.71 -23.15
C ASP A 56 -25.30 -16.20 -23.35
N ILE A 57 -26.03 -15.52 -22.45
CA ILE A 57 -26.11 -14.08 -22.45
C ILE A 57 -24.76 -13.44 -22.13
N LEU A 58 -24.38 -12.43 -22.90
CA LEU A 58 -23.24 -11.57 -22.65
C LEU A 58 -23.65 -10.11 -22.72
N SER A 59 -23.13 -9.31 -21.79
CA SER A 59 -23.50 -7.91 -21.61
C SER A 59 -22.32 -6.97 -21.85
N PHE A 60 -22.57 -5.87 -22.56
CA PHE A 60 -21.65 -4.76 -22.77
C PHE A 60 -22.30 -3.47 -22.27
N GLY A 61 -21.63 -2.81 -21.32
CA GLY A 61 -22.05 -1.49 -20.84
C GLY A 61 -21.86 -0.39 -21.89
N SER A 62 -22.27 0.83 -21.58
CA SER A 62 -22.15 1.99 -22.46
C SER A 62 -20.70 2.31 -22.86
N ASN A 63 -19.73 1.95 -22.02
CA ASN A 63 -18.30 2.01 -22.36
C ASN A 63 -17.94 1.07 -23.53
N GLY A 64 -18.48 -0.15 -23.57
CA GLY A 64 -18.34 -1.06 -24.72
C GLY A 64 -19.17 -0.62 -25.92
N GLY A 65 -20.39 -0.14 -25.67
CA GLY A 65 -21.27 0.44 -26.68
C GLY A 65 -20.62 1.55 -27.49
N ARG A 66 -19.87 2.44 -26.83
CA ARG A 66 -19.14 3.53 -27.48
C ARG A 66 -18.08 3.04 -28.46
N ILE A 67 -17.44 1.91 -28.15
CA ILE A 67 -16.49 1.26 -29.05
C ILE A 67 -17.24 0.72 -30.29
N PHE A 68 -18.34 -0.01 -30.08
CA PHE A 68 -19.15 -0.52 -31.20
C PHE A 68 -19.72 0.59 -32.08
N ALA A 69 -20.12 1.73 -31.51
CA ALA A 69 -20.62 2.87 -32.26
C ALA A 69 -19.58 3.44 -33.24
N ARG A 70 -18.28 3.30 -32.96
CA ARG A 70 -17.19 3.69 -33.87
C ARG A 70 -16.96 2.69 -34.99
N TRP A 71 -17.47 1.47 -34.87
CA TRP A 71 -17.35 0.43 -35.88
C TRP A 71 -18.51 0.45 -36.88
N GLY A 72 -19.18 1.60 -37.01
CA GLY A 72 -20.23 1.84 -38.01
C GLY A 72 -21.39 0.85 -37.89
N PRO A 73 -21.56 -0.08 -38.85
CA PRO A 73 -22.75 -0.95 -38.93
C PRO A 73 -22.88 -1.96 -37.77
N VAL A 74 -21.87 -2.11 -36.90
CA VAL A 74 -21.90 -3.12 -35.82
C VAL A 74 -23.07 -2.91 -34.86
N VAL A 75 -23.34 -1.67 -34.43
CA VAL A 75 -24.47 -1.37 -33.53
C VAL A 75 -25.81 -1.75 -34.16
N ASP A 76 -25.99 -1.41 -35.44
CA ASP A 76 -27.24 -1.68 -36.16
C ASP A 76 -27.49 -3.19 -36.34
N ARG A 77 -26.43 -3.99 -36.39
CA ARG A 77 -26.50 -5.47 -36.44
C ARG A 77 -26.71 -6.08 -35.04
N MET A 78 -26.19 -5.47 -33.99
CA MET A 78 -26.26 -6.00 -32.61
C MET A 78 -27.57 -5.67 -31.90
N LEU A 79 -28.15 -4.49 -32.11
CA LEU A 79 -29.38 -4.07 -31.43
C LEU A 79 -30.57 -5.03 -31.65
N PRO A 80 -30.86 -5.54 -32.87
CA PRO A 80 -32.00 -6.44 -33.09
C PRO A 80 -31.89 -7.80 -32.39
N VAL A 81 -30.66 -8.23 -32.05
CA VAL A 81 -30.40 -9.49 -31.34
C VAL A 81 -30.13 -9.28 -29.84
N SER A 82 -30.24 -8.04 -29.37
CA SER A 82 -30.03 -7.66 -27.97
C SER A 82 -31.34 -7.46 -27.24
N ILE A 83 -31.28 -7.54 -25.91
CA ILE A 83 -32.40 -7.27 -25.01
C ILE A 83 -32.78 -5.79 -25.05
N ASN A 84 -34.08 -5.49 -25.06
CA ASN A 84 -34.58 -4.13 -24.86
C ASN A 84 -35.41 -4.02 -23.57
N LEU A 85 -34.84 -3.33 -22.57
CA LEU A 85 -35.45 -3.16 -21.25
C LEU A 85 -35.94 -1.73 -20.96
N GLN A 86 -36.05 -0.84 -21.96
CA GLN A 86 -36.39 0.58 -21.73
C GLN A 86 -37.70 0.74 -20.93
N ASP A 87 -38.70 -0.08 -21.21
CA ASP A 87 -40.02 -0.01 -20.56
C ASP A 87 -40.22 -1.04 -19.42
N TYR A 88 -39.20 -1.88 -19.13
CA TYR A 88 -39.31 -2.97 -18.15
C TYR A 88 -38.37 -2.83 -16.94
N GLY A 89 -37.13 -2.37 -17.18
CA GLY A 89 -36.08 -2.32 -16.16
C GLY A 89 -35.56 -3.70 -15.74
N PHE A 90 -34.88 -3.77 -14.60
CA PHE A 90 -34.46 -5.00 -13.94
C PHE A 90 -35.29 -5.22 -12.67
N ARG A 91 -36.15 -6.25 -12.68
CA ARG A 91 -37.01 -6.58 -11.53
C ARG A 91 -36.31 -7.52 -10.59
N ILE A 92 -36.13 -7.08 -9.35
CA ILE A 92 -35.42 -7.81 -8.31
C ILE A 92 -36.43 -8.36 -7.31
N HIS A 93 -36.37 -9.67 -7.14
CA HIS A 93 -37.19 -10.45 -6.24
C HIS A 93 -36.29 -11.05 -5.15
N LYS A 94 -36.86 -11.18 -3.96
CA LYS A 94 -36.32 -12.09 -2.95
C LYS A 94 -36.50 -13.52 -3.42
N TYR A 95 -35.61 -14.43 -3.03
CA TYR A 95 -35.72 -15.86 -3.36
C TYR A 95 -37.06 -16.51 -2.96
N THR A 96 -37.85 -15.88 -2.07
CA THR A 96 -39.20 -16.31 -1.68
C THR A 96 -40.31 -15.85 -2.64
N GLY A 97 -39.98 -15.04 -3.66
CA GLY A 97 -40.90 -14.53 -4.68
C GLY A 97 -41.48 -13.14 -4.41
N GLU A 98 -41.17 -12.54 -3.26
CA GLU A 98 -41.53 -11.15 -2.96
C GLU A 98 -40.81 -10.21 -3.95
N HIS A 99 -41.56 -9.39 -4.68
CA HIS A 99 -40.97 -8.30 -5.47
C HIS A 99 -40.45 -7.22 -4.53
N VAL A 100 -39.17 -6.88 -4.68
CA VAL A 100 -38.47 -5.99 -3.76
C VAL A 100 -38.24 -4.61 -4.38
N HIS A 101 -37.75 -4.59 -5.63
CA HIS A 101 -37.38 -3.35 -6.31
C HIS A 101 -37.35 -3.54 -7.82
N THR A 102 -37.60 -2.46 -8.57
CA THR A 102 -37.36 -2.41 -10.01
C THR A 102 -36.30 -1.35 -10.28
N GLN A 103 -35.16 -1.76 -10.82
CA GLN A 103 -34.09 -0.85 -11.22
C GLN A 103 -34.31 -0.43 -12.68
N ASP A 104 -34.63 0.85 -12.91
CA ASP A 104 -34.91 1.37 -14.25
C ASP A 104 -33.73 1.21 -15.21
N SER A 105 -34.01 1.11 -16.50
CA SER A 105 -32.97 1.07 -17.53
C SER A 105 -32.36 2.45 -17.77
N MET A 106 -31.08 2.49 -18.16
CA MET A 106 -30.46 3.74 -18.60
C MET A 106 -31.15 4.22 -19.89
N PRO A 107 -31.35 5.54 -20.07
CA PRO A 107 -31.90 6.08 -21.31
C PRO A 107 -31.10 5.60 -22.53
N PHE A 108 -31.80 5.19 -23.58
CA PHE A 108 -31.15 4.73 -24.80
C PHE A 108 -30.27 5.84 -25.42
N ASN A 109 -29.00 5.53 -25.62
CA ASN A 109 -28.05 6.39 -26.33
C ASN A 109 -27.39 5.61 -27.46
N ARG A 110 -27.65 6.00 -28.72
CA ARG A 110 -27.09 5.32 -29.89
C ARG A 110 -25.58 5.44 -30.02
N GLN A 111 -24.96 6.46 -29.43
CA GLN A 111 -23.50 6.64 -29.44
C GLN A 111 -22.79 5.83 -28.34
N ALA A 112 -23.55 5.30 -27.37
CA ALA A 112 -23.03 4.47 -26.29
C ALA A 112 -24.09 3.44 -25.84
N PRO A 113 -24.59 2.57 -26.74
CA PRO A 113 -25.70 1.68 -26.44
C PRO A 113 -25.25 0.54 -25.52
N THR A 114 -26.09 0.17 -24.56
CA THR A 114 -25.90 -1.10 -23.82
C THR A 114 -26.31 -2.25 -24.74
N ILE A 115 -25.42 -3.24 -24.92
CA ILE A 115 -25.64 -4.40 -25.80
C ILE A 115 -25.62 -5.65 -24.93
N ASN A 116 -26.78 -6.30 -24.75
CA ASN A 116 -26.85 -7.58 -24.04
C ASN A 116 -27.58 -8.60 -24.90
N GLY A 117 -26.92 -9.69 -25.28
CA GLY A 117 -27.49 -10.66 -26.21
C GLY A 117 -26.77 -12.00 -26.18
N HIS A 118 -27.12 -12.91 -27.10
CA HIS A 118 -26.46 -14.21 -27.18
C HIS A 118 -24.99 -14.05 -27.59
N ARG A 119 -24.07 -14.53 -26.75
CA ARG A 119 -22.62 -14.45 -26.96
C ARG A 119 -22.22 -14.91 -28.36
N GLY A 120 -22.77 -16.03 -28.83
CA GLY A 120 -22.44 -16.59 -30.15
C GLY A 120 -22.89 -15.70 -31.30
N GLU A 121 -24.06 -15.06 -31.19
CA GLU A 121 -24.58 -14.17 -32.24
C GLU A 121 -23.80 -12.84 -32.27
N LEU A 122 -23.57 -12.24 -31.10
CA LEU A 122 -22.77 -11.01 -30.98
C LEU A 122 -21.34 -11.23 -31.48
N HIS A 123 -20.74 -12.38 -31.15
CA HIS A 123 -19.42 -12.77 -31.64
C HIS A 123 -19.40 -12.95 -33.16
N GLN A 124 -20.40 -13.64 -33.72
CA GLN A 124 -20.50 -13.86 -35.16
C GLN A 124 -20.62 -12.55 -35.94
N ILE A 125 -21.34 -11.56 -35.40
CA ILE A 125 -21.43 -10.22 -35.99
C ILE A 125 -20.04 -9.57 -36.07
N LEU A 126 -19.27 -9.60 -34.99
CA LEU A 126 -17.91 -9.03 -34.97
C LEU A 126 -16.94 -9.79 -35.88
N PHE A 127 -17.04 -11.11 -35.90
CA PHE A 127 -16.19 -11.93 -36.75
C PHE A 127 -16.46 -11.66 -38.24
N ASN A 128 -17.74 -11.63 -38.65
CA ASN A 128 -18.11 -11.32 -40.02
C ASN A 128 -17.72 -9.88 -40.37
N TYR A 129 -17.88 -8.93 -39.46
CA TYR A 129 -17.41 -7.56 -39.69
C TYR A 129 -15.88 -7.49 -39.90
N ALA A 130 -15.09 -8.17 -39.08
CA ALA A 130 -13.64 -8.21 -39.22
C ALA A 130 -13.19 -8.91 -40.52
N ARG A 131 -13.79 -10.05 -40.86
CA ARG A 131 -13.42 -10.88 -42.02
C ARG A 131 -13.98 -10.34 -43.34
N ASP A 132 -15.26 -10.02 -43.38
CA ASP A 132 -15.99 -9.75 -44.62
C ASP A 132 -16.02 -8.27 -44.94
N ASP A 133 -16.12 -7.38 -43.95
CA ASP A 133 -16.21 -5.94 -44.20
C ASP A 133 -14.82 -5.29 -44.17
N LEU A 134 -14.00 -5.59 -43.14
CA LEU A 134 -12.64 -5.04 -43.01
C LEU A 134 -11.55 -5.87 -43.71
N LYS A 135 -11.89 -7.07 -44.19
CA LYS A 135 -10.96 -7.99 -44.86
C LYS A 135 -9.69 -8.30 -44.06
N ILE A 136 -9.79 -8.35 -42.73
CA ILE A 136 -8.69 -8.73 -41.84
C ILE A 136 -8.39 -10.22 -42.05
N PRO A 137 -7.13 -10.63 -42.27
CA PRO A 137 -6.74 -12.04 -42.32
C PRO A 137 -7.03 -12.75 -40.99
N ILE A 138 -7.93 -13.73 -41.02
CA ILE A 138 -8.24 -14.60 -39.87
C ILE A 138 -7.99 -16.05 -40.29
N HIS A 139 -7.04 -16.69 -39.63
CA HIS A 139 -6.59 -18.05 -39.90
C HIS A 139 -7.19 -19.00 -38.84
N LEU A 140 -8.21 -19.76 -39.25
CA LEU A 140 -8.85 -20.79 -38.42
C LEU A 140 -8.06 -22.11 -38.47
N GLY A 141 -8.30 -22.99 -37.50
CA GLY A 141 -7.63 -24.30 -37.39
C GLY A 141 -6.14 -24.22 -37.08
N CYS A 142 -5.65 -23.07 -36.60
CA CYS A 142 -4.25 -22.80 -36.31
C CYS A 142 -4.01 -22.83 -34.80
N GLU A 143 -3.66 -24.00 -34.26
CA GLU A 143 -3.28 -24.13 -32.85
C GLU A 143 -1.85 -23.58 -32.63
N VAL A 144 -1.72 -22.61 -31.74
CA VAL A 144 -0.44 -22.06 -31.34
C VAL A 144 0.15 -22.93 -30.23
N THR A 145 1.28 -23.59 -30.51
CA THR A 145 1.99 -24.49 -29.58
C THR A 145 3.14 -23.85 -28.84
N GLY A 146 3.54 -22.63 -29.24
CA GLY A 146 4.69 -21.95 -28.65
C GLY A 146 4.82 -20.51 -29.12
N TYR A 147 5.31 -19.67 -28.22
CA TYR A 147 5.60 -18.25 -28.42
C TYR A 147 7.10 -18.02 -28.29
N PHE A 148 7.65 -17.09 -29.07
CA PHE A 148 9.05 -16.67 -28.95
C PHE A 148 9.20 -15.17 -29.19
N GLU A 149 10.29 -14.62 -28.67
CA GLU A 149 10.53 -13.19 -28.69
C GLU A 149 12.03 -12.89 -28.86
N SER A 150 12.33 -11.87 -29.67
CA SER A 150 13.66 -11.34 -29.94
C SER A 150 13.63 -9.80 -29.89
N THR A 151 14.80 -9.17 -29.87
CA THR A 151 14.90 -7.69 -29.84
C THR A 151 14.26 -7.02 -31.05
N THR A 152 14.18 -7.70 -32.20
CA THR A 152 13.65 -7.16 -33.45
C THR A 152 12.20 -7.55 -33.74
N GLY A 153 11.60 -8.46 -32.97
CA GLY A 153 10.24 -8.95 -33.24
C GLY A 153 9.86 -10.18 -32.42
N ALA A 154 8.59 -10.56 -32.50
CA ALA A 154 7.99 -11.67 -31.76
C ALA A 154 7.21 -12.59 -32.71
N GLY A 155 7.01 -13.84 -32.32
CA GLY A 155 6.32 -14.79 -33.17
C GLY A 155 5.69 -15.95 -32.41
N ILE A 156 4.90 -16.69 -33.16
CA ILE A 156 4.41 -18.02 -32.79
C ILE A 156 5.11 -19.03 -33.68
N GLN A 157 5.26 -20.27 -33.24
CA GLN A 157 6.00 -21.29 -33.98
C GLN A 157 5.54 -21.34 -35.47
N LEU A 158 6.42 -20.88 -36.39
CA LEU A 158 6.27 -20.70 -37.85
C LEU A 158 5.73 -19.35 -38.41
N ILE A 159 5.37 -18.33 -37.60
CA ILE A 159 4.92 -17.00 -38.07
C ILE A 159 5.58 -15.87 -37.26
N TYR A 160 6.08 -14.84 -37.95
CA TYR A 160 6.78 -13.69 -37.35
C TYR A 160 5.95 -12.41 -37.44
N GLY A 161 6.01 -11.57 -36.40
CA GLY A 161 5.42 -10.24 -36.35
C GLY A 161 6.30 -9.26 -35.57
N ASP A 162 5.97 -7.98 -35.65
CA ASP A 162 6.65 -6.97 -34.84
C ASP A 162 6.20 -7.01 -33.37
N VAL A 163 4.97 -7.46 -33.14
CA VAL A 163 4.30 -7.62 -31.83
C VAL A 163 3.29 -8.79 -31.86
N VAL A 164 3.16 -9.51 -30.75
CA VAL A 164 2.16 -10.57 -30.54
C VAL A 164 1.22 -10.20 -29.39
N ILE A 165 -0.10 -10.27 -29.62
CA ILE A 165 -1.12 -10.10 -28.59
C ILE A 165 -1.72 -11.46 -28.24
N GLY A 166 -1.50 -11.91 -27.02
CA GLY A 166 -2.08 -13.13 -26.46
C GLY A 166 -3.48 -12.86 -25.93
N SER A 167 -4.50 -13.21 -26.71
CA SER A 167 -5.93 -13.15 -26.37
C SER A 167 -6.59 -14.53 -26.35
N ASP A 168 -5.82 -15.54 -25.94
CA ASP A 168 -6.12 -16.97 -25.92
C ASP A 168 -6.93 -17.42 -24.68
N GLY A 169 -7.46 -16.45 -23.93
CA GLY A 169 -8.43 -16.64 -22.85
C GLY A 169 -7.85 -17.23 -21.57
N VAL A 170 -8.72 -17.80 -20.73
CA VAL A 170 -8.35 -18.25 -19.37
C VAL A 170 -7.27 -19.35 -19.36
N ARG A 171 -7.11 -20.14 -20.44
CA ARG A 171 -6.01 -21.15 -20.61
C ARG A 171 -4.80 -20.59 -21.33
N SER A 172 -4.52 -19.30 -21.15
CA SER A 172 -3.49 -18.63 -21.92
C SER A 172 -2.12 -19.31 -21.77
N GLN A 173 -1.56 -19.74 -22.90
CA GLN A 173 -0.15 -20.15 -22.99
C GLN A 173 0.75 -18.92 -23.07
N ALA A 174 0.29 -17.83 -23.69
CA ALA A 174 1.02 -16.56 -23.71
C ALA A 174 1.31 -16.04 -22.29
N ARG A 175 0.36 -16.23 -21.36
CA ARG A 175 0.51 -15.81 -19.97
C ARG A 175 1.69 -16.48 -19.27
N ALA A 176 1.92 -17.77 -19.52
CA ALA A 176 3.04 -18.48 -18.91
C ALA A 176 4.40 -17.91 -19.38
N LEU A 177 4.49 -17.53 -20.66
CA LEU A 177 5.68 -16.86 -21.20
C LEU A 177 5.90 -15.49 -20.57
N VAL A 178 4.87 -14.65 -20.55
CA VAL A 178 4.95 -13.28 -20.00
C VAL A 178 5.41 -13.30 -18.55
N LEU A 179 4.85 -14.20 -17.74
CA LEU A 179 5.18 -14.32 -16.32
C LEU A 179 6.47 -15.13 -16.05
N GLY A 180 6.97 -15.88 -17.04
CA GLY A 180 8.08 -16.82 -16.88
C GLY A 180 7.76 -18.02 -15.98
N ARG A 181 6.47 -18.28 -15.72
CA ARG A 181 5.98 -19.41 -14.90
C ARG A 181 4.54 -19.75 -15.24
N GLU A 182 4.16 -21.01 -15.06
CA GLU A 182 2.75 -21.38 -15.11
C GLU A 182 1.97 -20.76 -13.94
N THR A 183 0.79 -20.23 -14.26
CA THR A 183 -0.13 -19.67 -13.26
C THR A 183 -1.17 -20.72 -12.93
N LYS A 184 -1.30 -21.08 -11.65
CA LYS A 184 -2.38 -21.94 -11.18
C LYS A 184 -3.67 -21.10 -11.12
N LEU A 185 -4.72 -21.61 -11.77
CA LEU A 185 -6.06 -21.04 -11.70
C LEU A 185 -6.71 -21.49 -10.39
N GLU A 186 -7.33 -20.57 -9.67
CA GLU A 186 -8.00 -20.86 -8.39
C GLU A 186 -9.51 -20.93 -8.57
N SER A 187 -10.15 -21.82 -7.79
CA SER A 187 -11.61 -21.89 -7.76
C SER A 187 -12.11 -20.66 -7.02
N SER A 188 -13.13 -20.01 -7.58
CA SER A 188 -13.81 -18.92 -6.87
C SER A 188 -14.70 -19.41 -5.71
N GLY A 189 -14.91 -20.73 -5.59
CA GLY A 189 -15.85 -21.36 -4.66
C GLY A 189 -17.30 -21.41 -5.16
N TYR A 190 -17.54 -21.01 -6.42
CA TYR A 190 -18.86 -20.95 -7.03
C TYR A 190 -18.84 -21.53 -8.45
N ALA A 191 -20.01 -21.95 -8.91
CA ALA A 191 -20.28 -22.35 -10.29
C ALA A 191 -21.61 -21.72 -10.76
N ILE A 192 -21.87 -21.80 -12.06
CA ILE A 192 -23.07 -21.26 -12.68
C ILE A 192 -23.72 -22.34 -13.54
N PHE A 193 -24.94 -22.71 -13.19
CA PHE A 193 -25.83 -23.36 -14.14
C PHE A 193 -26.37 -22.32 -15.11
N ARG A 194 -26.36 -22.63 -16.40
CA ARG A 194 -26.85 -21.74 -17.44
C ARG A 194 -27.54 -22.49 -18.55
N ALA A 195 -28.54 -21.85 -19.14
CA ALA A 195 -29.23 -22.37 -20.30
C ALA A 195 -29.78 -21.27 -21.21
N TRP A 196 -29.98 -21.62 -22.47
CA TRP A 196 -30.61 -20.80 -23.49
C TRP A 196 -31.53 -21.68 -24.35
N PHE A 197 -32.79 -21.29 -24.50
CA PHE A 197 -33.80 -22.06 -25.22
C PHE A 197 -34.95 -21.17 -25.71
N SER A 198 -35.87 -21.73 -26.51
CA SER A 198 -37.04 -21.01 -27.03
C SER A 198 -38.12 -20.81 -25.96
N ASN A 199 -38.92 -19.76 -26.10
CA ASN A 199 -39.98 -19.40 -25.15
C ASN A 199 -41.23 -20.30 -25.17
N GLU A 200 -41.37 -21.26 -26.11
CA GLU A 200 -42.61 -22.01 -26.35
C GLU A 200 -43.22 -22.60 -25.07
N ASP A 201 -42.40 -23.33 -24.31
CA ASP A 201 -42.80 -23.97 -23.05
C ASP A 201 -43.05 -22.98 -21.89
N ILE A 202 -42.43 -21.80 -21.97
CA ILE A 202 -42.60 -20.70 -21.00
C ILE A 202 -43.95 -19.99 -21.22
N LEU A 203 -44.35 -19.79 -22.49
CA LEU A 203 -45.64 -19.18 -22.85
C LEU A 203 -46.82 -20.13 -22.62
N ALA A 204 -46.61 -21.43 -22.79
CA ALA A 204 -47.63 -22.46 -22.56
C ALA A 204 -48.09 -22.53 -21.09
N ASP A 205 -47.19 -22.22 -20.13
CA ASP A 205 -47.48 -22.27 -18.70
C ASP A 205 -48.01 -20.91 -18.18
N PRO A 206 -49.26 -20.85 -17.65
CA PRO A 206 -49.85 -19.60 -17.17
C PRO A 206 -49.03 -18.86 -16.10
N LEU A 207 -48.21 -19.57 -15.32
CA LEU A 207 -47.40 -18.97 -14.26
C LEU A 207 -46.15 -18.26 -14.79
N THR A 208 -45.58 -18.71 -15.92
CA THR A 208 -44.34 -18.16 -16.49
C THR A 208 -44.58 -17.31 -17.74
N ARG A 209 -45.79 -17.34 -18.31
CA ARG A 209 -46.15 -16.63 -19.55
C ARG A 209 -45.79 -15.14 -19.55
N HIS A 210 -46.01 -14.45 -18.44
CA HIS A 210 -45.76 -13.02 -18.31
C HIS A 210 -44.28 -12.60 -18.53
N LEU A 211 -43.34 -13.56 -18.49
CA LEU A 211 -41.92 -13.33 -18.74
C LEU A 211 -41.60 -13.13 -20.23
N CYS A 212 -42.50 -13.53 -21.14
CA CYS A 212 -42.23 -13.53 -22.59
C CYS A 212 -43.37 -12.95 -23.43
N GLU A 213 -44.60 -12.83 -22.91
CA GLU A 213 -45.76 -12.43 -23.72
C GLU A 213 -45.75 -10.95 -24.16
N ASN A 214 -45.14 -10.07 -23.35
CA ASN A 214 -45.15 -8.61 -23.55
C ASN A 214 -43.76 -8.05 -23.90
N GLY A 215 -42.94 -8.85 -24.59
CA GLY A 215 -41.58 -8.48 -24.99
C GLY A 215 -40.49 -8.96 -24.04
N ASP A 216 -39.37 -8.24 -24.05
CA ASP A 216 -38.16 -8.61 -23.31
C ASP A 216 -38.27 -8.24 -21.84
N THR A 217 -37.85 -9.17 -20.97
CA THR A 217 -37.90 -9.00 -19.52
C THR A 217 -36.57 -9.38 -18.89
N PHE A 218 -36.27 -8.78 -17.73
CA PHE A 218 -35.11 -9.17 -16.93
C PHE A 218 -35.48 -9.24 -15.45
N ASN A 219 -35.36 -10.44 -14.90
CA ASN A 219 -35.84 -10.78 -13.57
C ASN A 219 -34.73 -11.47 -12.77
N GLY A 220 -34.52 -11.04 -11.53
CA GLY A 220 -33.54 -11.63 -10.62
C GLY A 220 -34.19 -12.11 -9.34
N TRP A 221 -33.87 -13.33 -8.91
CA TRP A 221 -34.19 -13.84 -7.58
C TRP A 221 -32.90 -13.97 -6.78
N ILE A 222 -32.81 -13.21 -5.70
CA ILE A 222 -31.61 -13.13 -4.86
C ILE A 222 -31.84 -13.90 -3.56
N GLY A 223 -30.91 -14.76 -3.18
CA GLY A 223 -30.97 -15.55 -1.96
C GLY A 223 -29.59 -15.76 -1.31
N PRO A 224 -29.55 -16.44 -0.15
CA PRO A 224 -28.30 -16.75 0.53
C PRO A 224 -27.41 -17.62 -0.37
N ASP A 225 -26.20 -17.14 -0.68
CA ASP A 225 -25.20 -17.84 -1.50
C ASP A 225 -25.62 -18.24 -2.93
N VAL A 226 -26.81 -17.83 -3.38
CA VAL A 226 -27.39 -18.23 -4.65
C VAL A 226 -28.14 -17.05 -5.26
N HIS A 227 -28.06 -16.90 -6.58
CA HIS A 227 -28.96 -15.99 -7.31
C HIS A 227 -29.33 -16.58 -8.66
N LEU A 228 -30.58 -16.40 -9.06
CA LEU A 228 -31.11 -16.75 -10.38
C LEU A 228 -31.40 -15.48 -11.16
N LEU A 229 -30.86 -15.34 -12.36
CA LEU A 229 -31.23 -14.29 -13.30
C LEU A 229 -31.89 -14.94 -14.50
N VAL A 230 -33.03 -14.41 -14.93
CA VAL A 230 -33.82 -14.88 -16.07
C VAL A 230 -34.08 -13.70 -16.98
N SER A 231 -33.74 -13.85 -18.26
CA SER A 231 -34.00 -12.86 -19.29
C SER A 231 -34.77 -13.47 -20.45
N SER A 232 -35.71 -12.71 -21.00
CA SER A 232 -36.26 -12.96 -22.32
C SER A 232 -35.71 -11.93 -23.31
N LEU A 233 -35.43 -12.38 -24.54
CA LEU A 233 -34.77 -11.58 -25.57
C LEU A 233 -35.47 -11.72 -26.92
N LYS A 234 -35.15 -10.80 -27.85
CA LYS A 234 -35.66 -10.77 -29.23
C LYS A 234 -37.18 -10.59 -29.32
N GLY A 235 -37.72 -9.73 -28.45
CA GLY A 235 -39.16 -9.54 -28.28
C GLY A 235 -39.81 -10.72 -27.55
N GLY A 236 -39.10 -11.30 -26.59
CA GLY A 236 -39.58 -12.42 -25.77
C GLY A 236 -39.48 -13.81 -26.41
N LYS A 237 -38.83 -13.97 -27.57
CA LYS A 237 -38.76 -15.25 -28.33
C LYS A 237 -37.78 -16.26 -27.74
N ASP A 238 -36.67 -15.77 -27.21
CA ASP A 238 -35.63 -16.59 -26.59
C ASP A 238 -35.62 -16.33 -25.08
N VAL A 239 -35.34 -17.37 -24.31
CA VAL A 239 -35.19 -17.31 -22.85
C VAL A 239 -33.83 -17.81 -22.47
N CYS A 240 -33.18 -17.08 -21.58
CA CYS A 240 -31.96 -17.52 -20.94
C CYS A 240 -32.05 -17.36 -19.43
N TRP A 241 -31.39 -18.25 -18.70
CA TRP A 241 -31.22 -18.07 -17.27
C TRP A 241 -29.84 -18.51 -16.82
N VAL A 242 -29.38 -17.88 -15.74
CA VAL A 242 -28.15 -18.22 -15.05
C VAL A 242 -28.43 -18.33 -13.55
N LEU A 243 -27.98 -19.43 -12.95
CA LEU A 243 -28.10 -19.69 -11.52
C LEU A 243 -26.70 -19.87 -10.93
N THR A 244 -26.21 -18.86 -10.24
CA THR A 244 -24.93 -18.94 -9.52
C THR A 244 -25.15 -19.65 -8.20
N HIS A 245 -24.34 -20.67 -7.92
CA HIS A 245 -24.40 -21.46 -6.68
C HIS A 245 -23.00 -21.78 -6.14
N LYS A 246 -22.91 -22.19 -4.88
CA LYS A 246 -21.65 -22.69 -4.29
C LYS A 246 -21.22 -23.99 -4.96
N ASP A 247 -19.92 -24.09 -5.24
CA ASP A 247 -19.27 -25.32 -5.71
C ASP A 247 -17.98 -25.56 -4.92
N THR A 248 -17.91 -26.71 -4.25
CA THR A 248 -16.77 -27.15 -3.45
C THR A 248 -15.94 -28.23 -4.14
N SER A 249 -16.32 -28.64 -5.36
CA SER A 249 -15.63 -29.70 -6.07
C SER A 249 -14.28 -29.24 -6.62
N ALA A 250 -13.27 -30.11 -6.55
CA ALA A 250 -11.91 -29.79 -6.98
C ALA A 250 -11.85 -29.33 -8.44
N ILE A 251 -10.90 -28.43 -8.75
CA ILE A 251 -10.66 -27.97 -10.12
C ILE A 251 -10.12 -29.15 -10.93
N SER A 252 -10.91 -29.66 -11.86
CA SER A 252 -10.48 -30.61 -12.89
C SER A 252 -10.10 -29.88 -14.18
N ASP A 253 -9.42 -30.57 -15.11
CA ASP A 253 -9.04 -30.02 -16.43
C ASP A 253 -10.21 -29.59 -17.33
N ARG A 254 -11.44 -29.93 -16.92
CA ARG A 254 -12.71 -29.46 -17.49
C ARG A 254 -13.46 -28.64 -16.46
N TRP A 255 -13.99 -27.50 -16.90
CA TRP A 255 -14.76 -26.53 -16.11
C TRP A 255 -16.16 -26.28 -16.69
N SER A 256 -16.50 -27.02 -17.74
CA SER A 256 -17.83 -27.05 -18.34
C SER A 256 -18.30 -28.49 -18.35
N PHE A 257 -19.45 -28.73 -17.72
CA PHE A 257 -20.07 -30.04 -17.65
C PHE A 257 -21.49 -29.96 -18.20
N PRO A 258 -22.02 -31.03 -18.81
CA PRO A 258 -23.46 -31.17 -18.98
C PRO A 258 -24.10 -31.03 -17.61
N GLY A 259 -24.95 -30.02 -17.43
CA GLY A 259 -25.66 -29.81 -16.17
C GLY A 259 -26.83 -30.78 -16.04
N LYS A 260 -27.30 -31.01 -14.82
CA LYS A 260 -28.45 -31.88 -14.54
C LYS A 260 -29.54 -31.08 -13.84
N LEU A 261 -30.77 -31.17 -14.34
CA LEU A 261 -31.91 -30.50 -13.71
C LEU A 261 -32.10 -30.94 -12.25
N ALA A 262 -31.83 -32.21 -11.95
CA ALA A 262 -31.87 -32.75 -10.59
C ALA A 262 -30.98 -31.97 -9.60
N ASP A 263 -29.81 -31.50 -10.03
CA ASP A 263 -28.91 -30.74 -9.16
C ASP A 263 -29.36 -29.28 -9.03
N VAL A 264 -29.92 -28.70 -10.10
CA VAL A 264 -30.55 -27.38 -10.04
C VAL A 264 -31.74 -27.36 -9.08
N TYR A 265 -32.57 -28.41 -9.07
CA TYR A 265 -33.73 -28.49 -8.18
C TYR A 265 -33.35 -28.53 -6.69
N LYS A 266 -32.21 -29.16 -6.34
CA LYS A 266 -31.68 -29.14 -4.97
C LYS A 266 -31.32 -27.74 -4.53
N VAL A 267 -30.67 -26.97 -5.42
CA VAL A 267 -30.29 -25.57 -5.15
C VAL A 267 -31.53 -24.68 -4.94
N LEU A 268 -32.61 -24.96 -5.66
CA LEU A 268 -33.87 -24.20 -5.60
C LEU A 268 -34.85 -24.71 -4.52
N GLU A 269 -34.46 -25.58 -3.60
CA GLU A 269 -35.34 -25.99 -2.49
C GLU A 269 -35.72 -24.82 -1.58
N GLY A 270 -37.03 -24.63 -1.35
CA GLY A 270 -37.55 -23.49 -0.58
C GLY A 270 -37.56 -22.15 -1.32
N TRP A 271 -37.20 -22.13 -2.61
CA TRP A 271 -37.30 -20.93 -3.46
C TRP A 271 -38.71 -20.77 -4.03
N ASP A 272 -38.98 -19.57 -4.54
CA ASP A 272 -40.18 -19.21 -5.29
C ASP A 272 -40.55 -20.33 -6.29
N PRO A 273 -41.77 -20.90 -6.22
CA PRO A 273 -42.22 -21.93 -7.14
C PRO A 273 -42.02 -21.58 -8.62
N ILE A 274 -42.05 -20.30 -8.98
CA ILE A 274 -41.82 -19.87 -10.37
C ILE A 274 -40.40 -20.21 -10.84
N CYS A 275 -39.38 -20.15 -9.98
CA CYS A 275 -38.00 -20.47 -10.32
C CYS A 275 -37.88 -21.92 -10.79
N LYS A 276 -38.51 -22.85 -10.05
CA LYS A 276 -38.54 -24.27 -10.42
C LYS A 276 -39.33 -24.51 -11.70
N ARG A 277 -40.41 -23.75 -11.92
CA ARG A 277 -41.23 -23.83 -13.15
C ARG A 277 -40.47 -23.36 -14.38
N ILE A 278 -39.71 -22.27 -14.28
CA ILE A 278 -38.86 -21.76 -15.37
C ILE A 278 -37.80 -22.82 -15.72
N VAL A 279 -37.07 -23.31 -14.71
CA VAL A 279 -35.98 -24.27 -14.93
C VAL A 279 -36.50 -25.60 -15.49
N SER A 280 -37.70 -26.05 -15.10
CA SER A 280 -38.25 -27.31 -15.62
C SER A 280 -38.60 -27.31 -17.10
N LYS A 281 -38.66 -26.13 -17.73
CA LYS A 281 -38.84 -25.97 -19.19
C LYS A 281 -37.53 -26.04 -19.96
N THR A 282 -36.40 -26.14 -19.28
CA THR A 282 -35.07 -26.16 -19.91
C THR A 282 -34.83 -27.51 -20.57
N PRO A 283 -34.53 -27.56 -21.88
CA PRO A 283 -34.05 -28.79 -22.51
C PRO A 283 -32.72 -29.22 -21.87
N GLU A 284 -32.60 -30.45 -21.36
CA GLU A 284 -31.36 -30.89 -20.68
C GLU A 284 -30.12 -30.78 -21.58
N SER A 285 -30.28 -30.93 -22.90
CA SER A 285 -29.20 -30.74 -23.88
C SER A 285 -28.63 -29.31 -23.93
N SER A 286 -29.39 -28.32 -23.44
CA SER A 286 -29.01 -26.91 -23.40
C SER A 286 -28.43 -26.47 -22.05
N LEU A 287 -28.52 -27.33 -21.02
CA LEU A 287 -28.09 -27.02 -19.66
C LEU A 287 -26.60 -27.31 -19.48
N VAL A 288 -25.87 -26.28 -19.06
CA VAL A 288 -24.43 -26.37 -18.78
C VAL A 288 -24.16 -25.92 -17.35
N ASP A 289 -23.30 -26.64 -16.65
CA ASP A 289 -22.71 -26.21 -15.39
C ASP A 289 -21.28 -25.72 -15.64
N TRP A 290 -21.01 -24.46 -15.30
CA TRP A 290 -19.75 -23.78 -15.53
C TRP A 290 -19.09 -23.36 -14.23
N LYS A 291 -17.91 -23.90 -13.96
CA LYS A 291 -17.11 -23.53 -12.77
C LYS A 291 -16.55 -22.13 -12.91
N LEU A 292 -16.75 -21.30 -11.88
CA LEU A 292 -16.19 -19.95 -11.87
C LEU A 292 -14.78 -19.97 -11.33
N ILE A 293 -13.87 -19.53 -12.18
CA ILE A 293 -12.44 -19.40 -11.89
C ILE A 293 -12.16 -17.94 -11.57
N TRP A 294 -11.36 -17.73 -10.53
CA TRP A 294 -10.84 -16.41 -10.20
C TRP A 294 -9.32 -16.41 -10.38
N GLN A 295 -8.81 -15.27 -10.83
CA GLN A 295 -7.39 -15.02 -10.89
C GLN A 295 -7.11 -13.65 -10.31
N ASP A 296 -6.20 -13.60 -9.33
CA ASP A 296 -5.71 -12.33 -8.81
C ASP A 296 -5.00 -11.53 -9.93
N PRO A 297 -5.05 -10.19 -9.87
CA PRO A 297 -4.39 -9.34 -10.85
C PRO A 297 -2.94 -9.76 -11.08
N LEU A 298 -2.59 -10.03 -12.35
CA LEU A 298 -1.24 -10.45 -12.73
C LEU A 298 -0.23 -9.34 -12.48
N PRO A 299 1.00 -9.62 -12.04
CA PRO A 299 1.99 -8.56 -11.77
C PRO A 299 2.40 -7.75 -13.00
N THR A 300 2.22 -8.31 -14.21
CA THR A 300 2.44 -7.65 -15.49
C THR A 300 1.68 -8.38 -16.59
N TRP A 301 1.30 -7.66 -17.64
CA TRP A 301 0.67 -8.17 -18.86
C TRP A 301 1.61 -8.13 -20.07
N VAL A 302 2.83 -7.60 -19.91
CA VAL A 302 3.79 -7.39 -20.99
C VAL A 302 5.04 -8.23 -20.75
N SER A 303 5.53 -8.89 -21.79
CA SER A 303 6.76 -9.69 -21.71
C SER A 303 7.99 -8.83 -21.39
N LYS A 304 9.06 -9.48 -20.92
CA LYS A 304 10.31 -8.80 -20.58
C LYS A 304 10.90 -7.95 -21.71
N GLN A 305 10.82 -8.42 -22.97
CA GLN A 305 11.35 -7.66 -24.11
C GLN A 305 10.32 -6.67 -24.70
N GLY A 306 9.06 -6.69 -24.23
CA GLY A 306 8.04 -5.70 -24.58
C GLY A 306 7.41 -5.87 -25.96
N ARG A 307 7.39 -7.06 -26.54
CA ARG A 307 6.76 -7.36 -27.85
C ARG A 307 5.69 -8.43 -27.76
N ILE A 308 5.42 -8.97 -26.58
CA ILE A 308 4.27 -9.82 -26.30
C ILE A 308 3.43 -9.17 -25.19
N ALA A 309 2.13 -9.04 -25.42
CA ALA A 309 1.19 -8.52 -24.40
C ALA A 309 -0.06 -9.39 -24.28
N LEU A 310 -0.64 -9.45 -23.09
CA LEU A 310 -1.89 -10.15 -22.79
C LEU A 310 -3.08 -9.19 -22.87
N ALA A 311 -4.24 -9.67 -23.35
CA ALA A 311 -5.47 -8.89 -23.46
C ALA A 311 -6.72 -9.73 -23.16
N GLY A 312 -7.69 -9.15 -22.44
CA GLY A 312 -8.87 -9.86 -21.96
C GLY A 312 -8.56 -10.94 -20.92
N ASP A 313 -9.30 -12.04 -20.95
CA ASP A 313 -9.21 -13.12 -19.95
C ASP A 313 -7.82 -13.80 -19.83
N SER A 314 -6.92 -13.62 -20.80
CA SER A 314 -5.52 -14.04 -20.66
C SER A 314 -4.76 -13.17 -19.64
N ALA A 315 -5.14 -11.90 -19.49
CA ALA A 315 -4.58 -10.93 -18.56
C ALA A 315 -5.40 -10.82 -17.27
N HIS A 316 -6.73 -10.79 -17.37
CA HIS A 316 -7.63 -10.44 -16.26
C HIS A 316 -8.98 -11.17 -16.36
N ALA A 317 -9.08 -12.40 -15.85
CA ALA A 317 -10.35 -13.13 -15.86
C ALA A 317 -11.37 -12.56 -14.85
N PHE A 318 -12.58 -12.25 -15.29
CA PHE A 318 -13.64 -11.66 -14.46
C PHE A 318 -14.64 -12.69 -13.93
N LEU A 319 -15.22 -12.43 -12.75
CA LEU A 319 -16.48 -13.07 -12.37
C LEU A 319 -17.64 -12.49 -13.20
N PRO A 320 -18.59 -13.32 -13.68
CA PRO A 320 -19.71 -12.84 -14.50
C PRO A 320 -20.57 -11.76 -13.82
N THR A 321 -20.63 -11.76 -12.49
CA THR A 321 -21.33 -10.76 -11.66
C THR A 321 -20.79 -9.33 -11.79
N SER A 322 -19.64 -9.14 -12.45
CA SER A 322 -19.12 -7.80 -12.80
C SER A 322 -19.79 -7.17 -14.02
N ALA A 323 -20.38 -7.98 -14.91
CA ALA A 323 -20.88 -7.58 -16.23
C ALA A 323 -19.87 -6.76 -17.09
N GLN A 324 -18.58 -6.81 -16.80
CA GLN A 324 -17.57 -5.92 -17.41
C GLN A 324 -16.43 -6.65 -18.11
N GLY A 325 -16.20 -7.95 -17.89
CA GLY A 325 -15.04 -8.66 -18.45
C GLY A 325 -14.88 -8.51 -19.97
N ALA A 326 -15.92 -8.79 -20.74
CA ALA A 326 -15.87 -8.65 -22.20
C ALA A 326 -15.72 -7.18 -22.64
N THR A 327 -16.24 -6.23 -21.87
CA THR A 327 -16.09 -4.80 -22.17
C THR A 327 -14.66 -4.33 -21.90
N GLN A 328 -14.05 -4.76 -20.80
CA GLN A 328 -12.65 -4.46 -20.47
C GLN A 328 -11.69 -5.05 -21.50
N ALA A 329 -11.99 -6.24 -22.03
CA ALA A 329 -11.26 -6.84 -23.13
C ALA A 329 -11.29 -5.99 -24.43
N LEU A 330 -12.39 -5.29 -24.70
CA LEU A 330 -12.47 -4.35 -25.83
C LEU A 330 -11.69 -3.07 -25.56
N GLU A 331 -11.78 -2.52 -24.34
CA GLU A 331 -10.99 -1.34 -23.93
C GLU A 331 -9.47 -1.60 -24.03
N ASP A 332 -9.03 -2.85 -23.77
CA ASP A 332 -7.64 -3.27 -23.99
C ASP A 332 -7.25 -3.16 -25.46
N GLY A 333 -8.05 -3.74 -26.36
CA GLY A 333 -7.78 -3.72 -27.79
C GLY A 333 -7.69 -2.30 -28.37
N VAL A 334 -8.60 -1.42 -27.94
CA VAL A 334 -8.57 0.02 -28.27
C VAL A 334 -7.25 0.65 -27.81
N THR A 335 -6.89 0.43 -26.55
CA THR A 335 -5.70 1.07 -25.97
C THR A 335 -4.40 0.54 -26.58
N ILE A 336 -4.30 -0.77 -26.81
CA ILE A 336 -3.15 -1.40 -27.49
C ILE A 336 -2.97 -0.78 -28.88
N ALA A 337 -4.03 -0.71 -29.68
CA ALA A 337 -3.97 -0.21 -31.05
C ALA A 337 -3.52 1.27 -31.09
N ILE A 338 -4.04 2.11 -30.20
CA ILE A 338 -3.68 3.54 -30.12
C ILE A 338 -2.22 3.68 -29.68
N CYS A 339 -1.79 2.97 -28.63
CA CYS A 339 -0.41 3.04 -28.16
C CYS A 339 0.58 2.61 -29.26
N LEU A 340 0.30 1.51 -29.96
CA LEU A 340 1.14 1.02 -31.05
C LEU A 340 1.21 2.02 -32.22
N SER A 341 0.05 2.55 -32.64
CA SER A 341 -0.02 3.51 -33.74
C SER A 341 0.72 4.81 -33.44
N ARG A 342 0.58 5.33 -32.21
CA ARG A 342 1.24 6.57 -31.78
C ARG A 342 2.74 6.41 -31.58
N ALA A 343 3.20 5.28 -31.06
CA ALA A 343 4.62 5.05 -30.79
C ALA A 343 5.43 4.75 -32.06
N GLY A 344 4.82 4.07 -33.04
CA GLY A 344 5.50 3.63 -34.25
C GLY A 344 6.42 2.41 -34.02
N LYS A 345 6.94 1.87 -35.12
CA LYS A 345 7.60 0.55 -35.15
C LYS A 345 8.88 0.46 -34.31
N SER A 346 9.58 1.57 -34.10
CA SER A 346 10.82 1.62 -33.31
C SER A 346 10.58 1.56 -31.80
N ARG A 347 9.36 1.86 -31.32
CA ARG A 347 9.04 2.02 -29.89
C ARG A 347 7.92 1.09 -29.41
N ILE A 348 7.79 -0.08 -30.04
CA ILE A 348 6.79 -1.09 -29.66
C ILE A 348 6.88 -1.48 -28.17
N PRO A 349 8.06 -1.70 -27.57
CA PRO A 349 8.17 -1.96 -26.13
C PRO A 349 7.57 -0.86 -25.25
N ASP A 350 7.76 0.39 -25.62
CA ASP A 350 7.22 1.53 -24.88
C ASP A 350 5.69 1.60 -25.05
N ALA A 351 5.18 1.29 -26.24
CA ALA A 351 3.75 1.25 -26.52
C ALA A 351 3.02 0.22 -25.66
N LEU A 352 3.56 -0.99 -25.54
CA LEU A 352 2.92 -2.04 -24.73
C LEU A 352 2.97 -1.72 -23.23
N ARG A 353 4.09 -1.16 -22.74
CA ARG A 353 4.17 -0.69 -21.35
C ARG A 353 3.24 0.48 -21.06
N ALA A 354 3.06 1.39 -22.02
CA ALA A 354 2.08 2.47 -21.92
C ALA A 354 0.65 1.91 -21.87
N PHE A 355 0.32 0.93 -22.72
CA PHE A 355 -0.96 0.20 -22.66
C PHE A 355 -1.20 -0.39 -21.27
N GLU A 356 -0.23 -1.12 -20.73
CA GLU A 356 -0.32 -1.71 -19.40
C GLU A 356 -0.56 -0.64 -18.35
N THR A 357 0.24 0.43 -18.35
CA THR A 357 0.11 1.54 -17.39
C THR A 357 -1.28 2.20 -17.43
N ILE A 358 -1.82 2.42 -18.64
CA ILE A 358 -3.13 3.05 -18.84
C ILE A 358 -4.28 2.14 -18.35
N ARG A 359 -4.14 0.82 -18.53
CA ARG A 359 -5.24 -0.13 -18.30
C ARG A 359 -5.22 -0.80 -16.94
N TYR A 360 -4.04 -1.05 -16.38
CA TYR A 360 -3.85 -1.96 -15.26
C TYR A 360 -4.72 -1.62 -14.04
N GLU A 361 -4.59 -0.39 -13.52
CA GLU A 361 -5.34 0.03 -12.33
C GLU A 361 -6.86 0.09 -12.57
N ARG A 362 -7.27 0.50 -13.77
CA ARG A 362 -8.69 0.52 -14.14
C ARG A 362 -9.26 -0.89 -14.13
N VAL A 363 -8.64 -1.81 -14.84
CA VAL A 363 -9.09 -3.21 -14.90
C VAL A 363 -9.10 -3.83 -13.52
N ARG A 364 -8.04 -3.63 -12.71
CA ARG A 364 -7.94 -4.16 -11.34
C ARG A 364 -9.14 -3.76 -10.50
N LYS A 365 -9.48 -2.46 -10.47
CA LYS A 365 -10.65 -1.94 -9.73
C LYS A 365 -11.96 -2.51 -10.28
N VAL A 366 -12.12 -2.61 -11.60
CA VAL A 366 -13.35 -3.16 -12.21
C VAL A 366 -13.47 -4.66 -11.91
N GLN A 367 -12.36 -5.41 -11.84
CA GLN A 367 -12.35 -6.86 -11.54
C GLN A 367 -12.90 -7.16 -10.15
N GLU A 368 -12.60 -6.31 -9.17
CA GLU A 368 -13.10 -6.43 -7.79
C GLU A 368 -14.62 -6.28 -7.69
N THR A 369 -15.25 -5.52 -8.60
CA THR A 369 -16.71 -5.27 -8.58
C THR A 369 -17.55 -6.55 -8.72
N GLY A 370 -17.02 -7.58 -9.40
CA GLY A 370 -17.69 -8.87 -9.52
C GLY A 370 -17.83 -9.58 -8.18
N LYS A 371 -16.78 -9.55 -7.35
CA LYS A 371 -16.82 -10.15 -6.00
C LYS A 371 -17.75 -9.35 -5.08
N THR A 372 -17.61 -8.02 -5.07
CA THR A 372 -18.43 -7.17 -4.19
C THR A 372 -19.91 -7.28 -4.52
N THR A 373 -20.29 -7.32 -5.80
CA THR A 373 -21.70 -7.48 -6.22
C THR A 373 -22.27 -8.84 -5.82
N ARG A 374 -21.52 -9.92 -6.07
CA ARG A 374 -21.91 -11.28 -5.64
C ARG A 374 -22.11 -11.31 -4.13
N ASP A 375 -21.13 -10.86 -3.37
CA ASP A 375 -21.14 -10.92 -1.90
C ASP A 375 -22.25 -10.05 -1.33
N LYS A 376 -22.55 -8.91 -1.95
CA LYS A 376 -23.69 -8.05 -1.59
C LYS A 376 -25.03 -8.78 -1.74
N TRP A 377 -25.22 -9.48 -2.86
CA TRP A 377 -26.44 -10.25 -3.12
C TRP A 377 -26.55 -11.48 -2.22
N HIS A 378 -25.49 -12.26 -2.13
CA HIS A 378 -25.46 -13.53 -1.40
C HIS A 378 -25.51 -13.34 0.13
N ASN A 379 -25.05 -12.19 0.64
CA ASN A 379 -25.11 -11.85 2.07
C ASN A 379 -26.18 -10.77 2.38
N ALA A 380 -27.13 -10.55 1.47
CA ALA A 380 -28.15 -9.52 1.63
C ALA A 380 -28.96 -9.72 2.92
N ARG A 381 -28.95 -8.69 3.78
CA ARG A 381 -29.80 -8.65 4.98
C ARG A 381 -31.15 -8.07 4.60
N TRP A 382 -32.15 -8.95 4.45
CA TRP A 382 -33.48 -8.57 3.97
C TRP A 382 -34.19 -7.50 4.80
N ASP A 383 -33.93 -7.40 6.11
CA ASP A 383 -34.47 -6.33 6.95
C ASP A 383 -33.95 -4.94 6.53
N ASN A 384 -32.69 -4.87 6.08
CA ASN A 384 -32.09 -3.63 5.58
C ASN A 384 -32.61 -3.33 4.17
N VAL A 385 -32.72 -4.34 3.32
CA VAL A 385 -33.25 -4.19 1.95
C VAL A 385 -34.72 -3.72 1.96
N LYS A 386 -35.51 -4.11 2.97
CA LYS A 386 -36.87 -3.58 3.16
C LYS A 386 -36.89 -2.08 3.49
N ARG A 387 -35.88 -1.57 4.19
CA ARG A 387 -35.76 -0.15 4.53
C ARG A 387 -35.20 0.67 3.38
N ASP A 388 -34.24 0.11 2.65
CA ASP A 388 -33.65 0.70 1.45
C ASP A 388 -33.55 -0.35 0.33
N PRO A 389 -34.59 -0.44 -0.53
CA PRO A 389 -34.60 -1.38 -1.65
C PRO A 389 -33.51 -1.13 -2.68
N LYS A 390 -32.93 0.08 -2.75
CA LYS A 390 -31.85 0.38 -3.71
C LYS A 390 -30.54 -0.31 -3.36
N ALA A 391 -30.36 -0.73 -2.11
CA ALA A 391 -29.15 -1.44 -1.68
C ALA A 391 -28.87 -2.72 -2.50
N ILE A 392 -29.90 -3.35 -3.07
CA ILE A 392 -29.77 -4.59 -3.85
C ILE A 392 -29.58 -4.37 -5.36
N GLU A 393 -29.60 -3.14 -5.85
CA GLU A 393 -29.42 -2.83 -7.27
C GLU A 393 -28.09 -3.35 -7.85
N LEU A 394 -28.04 -3.62 -9.16
CA LEU A 394 -26.75 -3.81 -9.82
C LEU A 394 -25.97 -2.48 -9.78
N PRO A 395 -24.72 -2.44 -9.29
CA PRO A 395 -23.93 -1.22 -9.28
C PRO A 395 -23.74 -0.68 -10.69
N ARG A 396 -24.01 0.62 -10.87
CA ARG A 396 -23.81 1.35 -12.14
C ARG A 396 -22.91 2.54 -11.88
N GLU A 397 -21.62 2.28 -11.93
CA GLU A 397 -20.60 3.28 -11.63
C GLU A 397 -20.31 4.15 -12.86
N ASP A 398 -20.53 5.46 -12.73
CA ASP A 398 -20.31 6.42 -13.82
C ASP A 398 -18.87 6.40 -14.33
N TRP A 399 -17.89 6.25 -13.44
CA TRP A 399 -16.48 6.18 -13.82
C TRP A 399 -16.13 4.94 -14.66
N ILE A 400 -16.97 3.88 -14.61
CA ILE A 400 -16.84 2.70 -15.48
C ILE A 400 -17.56 2.96 -16.79
N LEU A 401 -18.87 3.26 -16.71
CA LEU A 401 -19.80 3.30 -17.84
C LEU A 401 -19.57 4.52 -18.76
N ASN A 402 -19.23 5.67 -18.20
CA ASN A 402 -18.99 6.90 -18.98
C ASN A 402 -17.56 7.01 -19.52
N HIS A 403 -16.69 6.06 -19.20
CA HIS A 403 -15.30 6.09 -19.66
C HIS A 403 -15.18 5.83 -21.17
N ASP A 404 -14.31 6.61 -21.81
CA ASP A 404 -13.92 6.46 -23.20
C ASP A 404 -12.45 6.06 -23.30
N ALA A 405 -12.19 4.79 -23.58
CA ALA A 405 -10.83 4.25 -23.62
C ALA A 405 -9.97 4.91 -24.72
N GLU A 406 -10.56 5.32 -25.83
CA GLU A 406 -9.82 5.92 -26.94
C GLU A 406 -9.42 7.36 -26.64
N GLU A 407 -10.36 8.17 -26.16
CA GLU A 407 -10.07 9.55 -25.76
C GLU A 407 -9.05 9.57 -24.63
N TYR A 408 -9.22 8.70 -23.65
CA TYR A 408 -8.31 8.59 -22.51
C TYR A 408 -6.91 8.16 -22.92
N ALA A 409 -6.78 7.13 -23.78
CA ALA A 409 -5.48 6.69 -24.28
C ALA A 409 -4.77 7.80 -25.07
N ASN A 410 -5.48 8.49 -25.97
CA ASN A 410 -4.91 9.62 -26.72
C ASN A 410 -4.47 10.76 -25.77
N LYS A 411 -5.30 11.12 -24.79
CA LYS A 411 -4.99 12.16 -23.81
C LYS A 411 -3.73 11.81 -23.01
N MET A 412 -3.63 10.58 -22.52
CA MET A 412 -2.48 10.13 -21.73
C MET A 412 -1.18 10.11 -22.55
N LEU A 413 -1.26 9.73 -23.82
CA LEU A 413 -0.11 9.77 -24.72
C LEU A 413 0.32 11.21 -25.07
N ILE A 414 -0.63 12.14 -25.25
CA ILE A 414 -0.34 13.56 -25.47
C ILE A 414 0.34 14.16 -24.23
N LEU A 415 -0.20 13.90 -23.03
CA LEU A 415 0.40 14.37 -21.77
C LEU A 415 1.81 13.80 -21.58
N SER A 416 2.02 12.52 -21.94
CA SER A 416 3.34 11.89 -21.91
C SER A 416 4.30 12.52 -22.92
N HIS A 417 3.83 12.84 -24.12
CA HIS A 417 4.64 13.50 -25.15
C HIS A 417 4.96 14.97 -24.79
N GLN A 418 4.01 15.71 -24.24
CA GLN A 418 4.21 17.09 -23.78
C GLN A 418 5.16 17.16 -22.58
N ALA A 419 5.11 16.17 -21.68
CA ALA A 419 6.10 16.03 -20.61
C ALA A 419 7.52 15.73 -21.15
N LEU A 420 7.63 15.05 -22.29
CA LEU A 420 8.92 14.77 -22.95
C LEU A 420 9.44 15.96 -23.79
N VAL A 421 8.57 16.68 -24.50
CA VAL A 421 8.94 17.83 -25.35
C VAL A 421 9.17 19.10 -24.51
N GLY A 422 8.42 19.28 -23.42
CA GLY A 422 8.59 20.40 -22.48
C GLY A 422 9.91 20.38 -21.71
N ASN A 423 10.67 19.28 -21.78
CA ASN A 423 12.04 19.20 -21.26
C ASN A 423 13.11 19.72 -22.24
N ASN A 424 12.76 20.07 -23.49
CA ASN A 424 13.71 20.51 -24.53
C ASN A 424 13.60 22.00 -24.93
N SER A 425 12.76 22.80 -24.28
CA SER A 425 12.70 24.25 -24.51
C SER A 425 12.83 25.02 -23.20
N ASP A 426 13.93 25.76 -23.07
CA ASP A 426 14.18 26.75 -22.03
C ASP A 426 13.08 27.84 -22.05
N THR A 427 11.97 27.60 -21.33
CA THR A 427 11.06 28.60 -20.73
C THR A 427 9.82 27.87 -20.18
N ALA A 428 9.86 27.47 -18.91
CA ALA A 428 8.72 26.79 -18.27
C ALA A 428 7.67 27.80 -17.77
N PRO A 429 6.37 27.60 -18.06
CA PRO A 429 5.28 28.04 -17.20
C PRO A 429 4.81 26.88 -16.31
N SER A 430 4.80 27.13 -15.00
CA SER A 430 4.25 26.23 -13.97
C SER A 430 2.74 26.03 -14.14
N SER A 431 2.25 24.79 -14.19
CA SER A 431 0.84 24.50 -13.87
C SER A 431 0.70 23.23 -13.02
N ALA A 432 0.12 23.42 -11.84
CA ALA A 432 0.13 22.55 -10.67
C ALA A 432 -1.12 21.64 -10.58
N LYS A 433 -1.44 20.87 -11.62
CA LYS A 433 -2.63 19.96 -11.57
C LYS A 433 -2.32 18.47 -11.69
N ALA A 434 -1.06 18.08 -11.90
CA ALA A 434 -0.68 16.67 -12.10
C ALA A 434 -0.15 15.95 -10.85
N HIS A 435 -0.09 16.60 -9.68
CA HIS A 435 0.62 16.05 -8.51
C HIS A 435 -0.20 15.11 -7.60
N HIS A 436 -1.49 14.90 -7.88
CA HIS A 436 -2.41 14.36 -6.86
C HIS A 436 -2.81 12.88 -6.99
N GLU A 437 -2.40 12.15 -8.03
CA GLU A 437 -2.65 10.70 -8.13
C GLU A 437 -1.49 9.96 -8.82
N ARG A 438 -0.76 9.13 -8.08
CA ARG A 438 0.27 8.21 -8.61
C ARG A 438 -0.04 6.76 -8.21
N HIS A 439 -0.10 5.86 -9.18
CA HIS A 439 -0.16 4.39 -9.03
C HIS A 439 -1.34 3.79 -8.24
N GLY A 440 -2.46 4.50 -8.06
CA GLY A 440 -3.60 3.96 -7.30
C GLY A 440 -3.36 3.82 -5.79
N ILE A 441 -2.25 4.37 -5.28
CA ILE A 441 -1.95 4.47 -3.85
C ILE A 441 -2.23 5.91 -3.42
N VAL A 442 -3.18 6.10 -2.51
CA VAL A 442 -3.40 7.40 -1.87
C VAL A 442 -2.13 7.74 -1.10
N LEU A 443 -1.41 8.77 -1.54
CA LEU A 443 -0.21 9.25 -0.85
C LEU A 443 -0.63 9.91 0.46
N VAL A 444 -0.23 9.31 1.58
CA VAL A 444 -0.47 9.84 2.91
C VAL A 444 0.88 10.17 3.54
N PRO A 445 1.12 11.41 4.02
CA PRO A 445 0.33 12.63 3.81
C PRO A 445 0.40 13.13 2.35
N GLN A 446 -0.59 13.91 1.96
CA GLN A 446 -0.66 14.50 0.62
C GLN A 446 0.44 15.56 0.45
N PRO A 447 1.24 15.52 -0.64
CA PRO A 447 2.22 16.56 -0.92
C PRO A 447 1.52 17.89 -1.21
N SER A 448 2.08 19.02 -0.74
CA SER A 448 1.57 20.35 -1.08
C SER A 448 1.97 20.77 -2.50
N ASP A 449 1.41 21.85 -3.04
CA ASP A 449 1.83 22.38 -4.35
C ASP A 449 3.15 23.17 -4.31
N SER A 450 3.80 23.30 -3.15
CA SER A 450 5.04 24.09 -3.02
C SER A 450 6.29 23.30 -3.44
N PRO A 451 7.18 23.87 -4.28
CA PRO A 451 8.45 23.24 -4.64
C PRO A 451 9.41 23.06 -3.46
N ASN A 452 9.11 23.65 -2.30
CA ASN A 452 9.86 23.50 -1.05
C ASN A 452 9.31 22.36 -0.17
N ASP A 453 8.21 21.69 -0.52
CA ASP A 453 7.72 20.53 0.23
C ASP A 453 8.73 19.37 0.10
N PRO A 454 9.28 18.85 1.23
CA PRO A 454 10.17 17.69 1.24
C PRO A 454 9.60 16.47 0.50
N LEU A 455 8.28 16.30 0.41
CA LEU A 455 7.62 15.21 -0.31
C LEU A 455 7.69 15.38 -1.84
N ASN A 456 7.66 16.62 -2.36
CA ASN A 456 7.66 16.91 -3.80
C ASN A 456 8.94 16.55 -4.53
N VAL A 457 10.04 16.36 -3.79
CA VAL A 457 11.34 15.93 -4.32
C VAL A 457 11.29 14.50 -4.91
N MET A 458 10.20 13.74 -4.71
CA MET A 458 9.94 12.44 -5.35
C MET A 458 9.27 12.55 -6.74
N ALA A 459 8.81 13.73 -7.15
CA ALA A 459 8.08 13.88 -8.41
C ALA A 459 8.95 13.68 -9.67
N THR A 460 10.29 13.78 -9.57
CA THR A 460 11.17 13.85 -10.74
C THR A 460 11.93 12.56 -11.09
N MET A 461 11.73 11.44 -10.38
CA MET A 461 12.51 10.21 -10.62
C MET A 461 11.65 8.95 -10.69
N VAL A 462 10.76 8.87 -11.67
CA VAL A 462 10.31 7.58 -12.26
C VAL A 462 10.40 7.70 -13.79
N MET A 463 11.49 8.28 -14.28
CA MET A 463 11.70 8.51 -15.72
C MET A 463 12.86 7.70 -16.31
N ASP A 464 13.61 6.92 -15.54
CA ASP A 464 14.60 6.02 -16.14
C ASP A 464 14.95 4.86 -15.20
N ASN A 465 14.59 3.64 -15.58
CA ASN A 465 15.02 2.41 -14.92
C ASN A 465 15.48 1.42 -15.99
N SER A 466 16.71 1.66 -16.46
CA SER A 466 17.53 0.68 -17.16
C SER A 466 18.66 0.28 -16.19
N LEU A 467 18.62 -0.92 -15.61
CA LEU A 467 19.68 -1.39 -14.72
C LEU A 467 20.81 -2.08 -15.49
N HIS A 468 22.02 -1.60 -15.20
CA HIS A 468 23.36 -2.17 -15.41
C HIS A 468 24.09 -1.91 -16.75
N LEU A 469 24.95 -0.89 -16.74
CA LEU A 469 26.34 -1.07 -17.14
C LEU A 469 27.29 -0.16 -16.34
N ILE A 470 28.46 -0.70 -16.05
CA ILE A 470 29.56 -0.19 -15.23
C ILE A 470 30.45 0.76 -16.06
N LEU A 471 31.10 1.72 -15.37
CA LEU A 471 32.25 2.53 -15.82
C LEU A 471 32.01 3.48 -17.01
N GLU A 472 31.55 4.70 -16.72
CA GLU A 472 32.15 5.91 -17.32
C GLU A 472 31.83 7.15 -16.47
N LEU A 473 32.87 7.96 -16.28
CA LEU A 473 32.86 9.20 -15.53
C LEU A 473 32.00 10.25 -16.24
N ASP A 474 30.76 10.44 -15.81
CA ASP A 474 30.02 11.68 -16.05
C ASP A 474 29.44 12.23 -14.73
N ILE A 475 30.18 13.16 -14.15
CA ILE A 475 30.05 13.65 -12.76
C ILE A 475 28.93 14.70 -12.60
N ASN A 476 28.35 15.26 -13.67
CA ASN A 476 27.61 16.52 -13.55
C ASN A 476 26.09 16.50 -13.81
N ALA A 477 25.50 15.43 -14.36
CA ALA A 477 24.05 15.41 -14.67
C ALA A 477 23.18 14.52 -13.74
N TRP A 478 23.80 13.64 -12.94
CA TRP A 478 23.11 12.55 -12.22
C TRP A 478 22.71 12.88 -10.76
N ALA A 479 22.68 14.16 -10.35
CA ALA A 479 22.98 14.56 -8.95
C ALA A 479 21.88 15.13 -8.03
N SER A 480 20.71 15.65 -8.45
CA SER A 480 20.11 16.74 -7.61
C SER A 480 18.92 16.46 -6.65
N SER A 481 18.21 15.31 -6.64
CA SER A 481 17.00 15.19 -5.77
C SER A 481 16.78 13.87 -5.00
N TYR A 482 16.80 12.69 -5.63
CA TYR A 482 16.55 11.43 -4.91
C TYR A 482 17.75 11.01 -4.04
N ARG A 483 18.98 11.09 -4.60
CA ARG A 483 20.22 10.89 -3.83
C ARG A 483 20.28 11.82 -2.62
N ARG A 484 19.73 13.05 -2.68
CA ARG A 484 19.78 13.97 -1.54
C ARG A 484 18.98 13.44 -0.33
N LYS A 485 17.79 12.88 -0.52
CA LYS A 485 16.99 12.31 0.59
C LYS A 485 17.64 11.07 1.20
N ASP A 486 18.10 10.16 0.34
CA ASP A 486 18.79 8.95 0.79
C ASP A 486 20.15 9.28 1.43
N PHE A 487 20.87 10.31 0.95
CA PHE A 487 22.10 10.79 1.58
C PHE A 487 21.85 11.46 2.93
N ILE A 488 20.77 12.23 3.08
CA ILE A 488 20.38 12.78 4.39
C ILE A 488 20.07 11.64 5.35
N LEU A 489 19.26 10.66 4.91
CA LEU A 489 18.95 9.48 5.73
C LEU A 489 20.22 8.70 6.09
N LEU A 490 21.13 8.47 5.15
CA LEU A 490 22.40 7.78 5.38
C LEU A 490 23.28 8.55 6.37
N ASN A 491 23.42 9.88 6.18
CA ASN A 491 24.25 10.71 7.05
C ASN A 491 23.71 10.74 8.48
N VAL A 492 22.41 10.93 8.65
CA VAL A 492 21.77 10.91 9.97
C VAL A 492 21.80 9.51 10.59
N SER A 493 21.67 8.44 9.79
CA SER A 493 21.81 7.05 10.27
C SER A 493 23.23 6.71 10.71
N LEU A 494 24.25 7.19 10.00
CA LEU A 494 25.66 7.04 10.41
C LEU A 494 25.94 7.81 11.71
N LEU A 495 25.39 9.03 11.86
CA LEU A 495 25.46 9.78 13.11
C LEU A 495 24.78 9.01 14.25
N SER A 496 23.59 8.46 14.02
CA SER A 496 22.90 7.62 15.01
C SER A 496 23.68 6.34 15.35
N ALA A 497 24.41 5.74 14.41
CA ALA A 497 25.28 4.59 14.72
C ALA A 497 26.40 4.97 15.69
N ILE A 498 27.05 6.12 15.49
CA ILE A 498 28.12 6.59 16.38
C ILE A 498 27.56 7.02 17.73
N VAL A 499 26.38 7.65 17.75
CA VAL A 499 25.64 7.93 18.99
C VAL A 499 25.33 6.64 19.74
N GLY A 500 24.84 5.61 19.03
CA GLY A 500 24.61 4.28 19.58
C GLY A 500 25.88 3.67 20.17
N ALA A 501 27.04 3.88 19.54
CA ALA A 501 28.33 3.44 20.06
C ALA A 501 28.80 4.25 21.28
N TYR A 502 28.62 5.58 21.28
CA TYR A 502 29.16 6.51 22.29
C TYR A 502 28.66 6.25 23.73
N GLY A 503 27.45 5.69 23.87
CA GLY A 503 26.90 5.26 25.15
C GLY A 503 27.73 4.12 25.78
N PRO A 504 27.68 2.89 25.22
CA PRO A 504 28.31 1.69 25.78
C PRO A 504 29.81 1.55 25.48
N MET A 505 30.41 2.44 24.67
CA MET A 505 31.81 2.39 24.24
C MET A 505 32.83 2.12 25.36
N LEU A 506 32.61 2.65 26.56
CA LEU A 506 33.56 2.52 27.68
C LEU A 506 33.34 1.25 28.52
N GLY A 507 32.23 0.54 28.33
CA GLY A 507 31.84 -0.62 29.15
C GLY A 507 32.94 -1.68 29.31
N PRO A 508 33.62 -2.11 28.22
CA PRO A 508 34.69 -3.09 28.32
C PRO A 508 35.92 -2.63 29.12
N GLY A 509 36.15 -1.32 29.23
CA GLY A 509 37.35 -0.72 29.81
C GLY A 509 37.15 -0.07 31.17
N PHE A 510 36.04 -0.33 31.87
CA PHE A 510 35.75 0.36 33.14
C PHE A 510 36.83 0.17 34.20
N VAL A 511 37.41 -1.03 34.32
CA VAL A 511 38.49 -1.31 35.29
C VAL A 511 39.75 -0.51 34.93
N GLU A 512 40.17 -0.55 33.67
CA GLU A 512 41.35 0.16 33.17
C GLU A 512 41.22 1.70 33.29
N ILE A 513 40.04 2.24 33.00
CA ILE A 513 39.76 3.68 33.15
C ILE A 513 39.73 4.11 34.62
N SER A 514 39.23 3.23 35.51
CA SER A 514 39.19 3.50 36.95
C SER A 514 40.60 3.61 37.54
N GLU A 515 41.54 2.79 37.06
CA GLU A 515 42.96 2.85 37.44
C GLU A 515 43.63 4.12 36.93
N GLU A 516 43.35 4.55 35.69
CA GLU A 516 43.98 5.76 35.10
C GLU A 516 43.48 7.08 35.73
N LEU A 517 42.21 7.13 36.16
CA LEU A 517 41.59 8.33 36.76
C LEU A 517 41.61 8.34 38.29
N ASP A 518 42.13 7.29 38.94
CA ASP A 518 42.20 7.11 40.40
C ASP A 518 40.82 7.27 41.08
N VAL A 519 39.81 6.59 40.53
CA VAL A 519 38.42 6.59 41.02
C VAL A 519 37.85 5.19 41.04
N SER A 520 36.74 4.95 41.71
CA SER A 520 36.10 3.63 41.74
C SER A 520 35.47 3.25 40.40
N VAL A 521 35.39 1.95 40.12
CA VAL A 521 34.66 1.41 38.95
C VAL A 521 33.19 1.84 38.96
N ASN A 522 32.60 1.96 40.15
CA ASN A 522 31.22 2.43 40.31
C ASN A 522 31.07 3.90 39.88
N GLU A 523 31.99 4.79 40.24
CA GLU A 523 31.95 6.20 39.81
C GLU A 523 32.08 6.33 38.27
N ILE A 524 32.97 5.57 37.64
CA ILE A 524 33.09 5.53 36.18
C ILE A 524 31.80 5.01 35.51
N SER A 525 31.19 3.98 36.09
CA SER A 525 29.91 3.44 35.64
C SER A 525 28.79 4.48 35.77
N GLN A 526 28.69 5.16 36.92
CA GLN A 526 27.72 6.23 37.19
C GLN A 526 27.87 7.41 36.22
N ALA A 527 29.08 7.75 35.77
CA ALA A 527 29.28 8.77 34.73
C ALA A 527 28.52 8.44 33.42
N THR A 528 28.31 7.16 33.13
CA THR A 528 27.51 6.70 31.98
C THR A 528 26.00 6.80 32.29
N SER A 529 25.58 6.56 33.53
CA SER A 529 24.20 6.81 33.98
C SER A 529 23.84 8.30 33.88
N TYR A 530 24.71 9.21 34.31
CA TYR A 530 24.52 10.65 34.15
C TYR A 530 24.42 11.09 32.68
N LEU A 531 25.17 10.44 31.77
CA LEU A 531 24.98 10.64 30.34
C LEU A 531 23.55 10.28 29.90
N VAL A 532 23.00 9.14 30.35
CA VAL A 532 21.64 8.72 30.01
C VAL A 532 20.59 9.70 30.57
N LEU A 533 20.82 10.25 31.77
CA LEU A 533 19.98 11.32 32.33
C LEU A 533 19.99 12.56 31.43
N ALA A 534 21.17 12.96 30.96
CA ALA A 534 21.31 14.10 30.04
C ALA A 534 20.57 13.86 28.71
N ILE A 535 20.56 12.63 28.18
CA ILE A 535 19.75 12.26 27.02
C ILE A 535 18.26 12.50 27.31
N GLY A 536 17.77 12.02 28.46
CA GLY A 536 16.38 12.21 28.87
C GLY A 536 15.97 13.68 28.96
N ILE A 537 16.82 14.52 29.56
CA ILE A 537 16.62 15.96 29.64
C ILE A 537 16.61 16.59 28.25
N ALA A 538 17.59 16.25 27.39
CA ALA A 538 17.67 16.79 26.05
C ALA A 538 16.44 16.46 25.20
N LEU A 539 15.88 15.27 25.33
CA LEU A 539 14.69 14.85 24.58
C LEU A 539 13.43 15.66 24.94
N LEU A 540 13.31 16.11 26.19
CA LEU A 540 12.19 16.95 26.64
C LEU A 540 12.19 18.33 25.96
N PHE A 541 13.37 18.87 25.64
CA PHE A 541 13.49 20.19 25.03
C PHE A 541 13.67 20.12 23.51
N SER A 542 14.53 19.23 23.02
CA SER A 542 14.92 19.17 21.62
C SER A 542 13.77 18.86 20.67
N ASN A 543 12.85 17.95 21.04
CA ASN A 543 11.72 17.58 20.19
C ASN A 543 10.68 18.72 20.07
N PRO A 544 10.24 19.37 21.18
CA PRO A 544 9.42 20.59 21.09
C PRO A 544 10.11 21.72 20.34
N LEU A 545 11.41 21.94 20.57
CA LEU A 545 12.18 22.95 19.84
C LEU A 545 12.23 22.63 18.34
N ALA A 546 12.38 21.36 17.96
CA ALA A 546 12.39 20.94 16.57
C ALA A 546 11.03 21.13 15.88
N LYS A 547 9.93 20.91 16.62
CA LYS A 547 8.56 21.19 16.17
C LYS A 547 8.29 22.68 16.00
N CYS A 548 8.81 23.52 16.90
CA CYS A 548 8.59 24.97 16.85
C CYS A 548 9.51 25.69 15.87
N TYR A 549 10.79 25.33 15.81
CA TYR A 549 11.85 26.11 15.14
C TYR A 549 12.54 25.38 13.97
N GLY A 550 12.14 24.14 13.67
CA GLY A 550 12.75 23.33 12.63
C GLY A 550 13.76 22.32 13.17
N LYS A 551 13.96 21.22 12.43
CA LYS A 551 14.80 20.09 12.86
C LYS A 551 16.29 20.36 12.68
N ARG A 552 16.66 21.20 11.70
CA ARG A 552 18.06 21.46 11.36
C ARG A 552 18.86 22.20 12.44
N PRO A 553 18.37 23.30 13.06
CA PRO A 553 19.11 23.94 14.15
C PRO A 553 19.41 22.97 15.30
N VAL A 554 18.44 22.11 15.61
CA VAL A 554 18.56 21.12 16.69
C VAL A 554 19.64 20.08 16.38
N TYR A 555 19.63 19.53 15.16
CA TYR A 555 20.68 18.59 14.73
C TYR A 555 22.07 19.19 14.70
N LEU A 556 22.22 20.43 14.21
CA LEU A 556 23.54 21.09 14.12
C LEU A 556 24.10 21.41 15.51
N VAL A 557 23.26 21.93 16.43
CA VAL A 557 23.67 22.16 17.82
C VAL A 557 24.08 20.85 18.48
N SER A 558 23.30 19.79 18.31
CA SER A 558 23.65 18.47 18.84
C SER A 558 24.94 17.89 18.27
N GLY A 559 25.18 18.02 16.96
CA GLY A 559 26.43 17.59 16.34
C GLY A 559 27.65 18.35 16.86
N ILE A 560 27.52 19.66 17.05
CA ILE A 560 28.58 20.50 17.65
C ILE A 560 28.83 20.11 19.11
N LEU A 561 27.77 19.87 19.90
CA LEU A 561 27.91 19.42 21.29
C LEU A 561 28.62 18.06 21.38
N LEU A 562 28.28 17.10 20.51
CA LEU A 562 28.94 15.80 20.43
C LEU A 562 30.40 15.89 20.00
N PHE A 563 30.69 16.77 19.03
CA PHE A 563 32.06 17.03 18.59
C PHE A 563 32.90 17.65 19.71
N ALA A 564 32.37 18.69 20.37
CA ALA A 564 33.03 19.37 21.48
C ALA A 564 33.22 18.44 22.69
N SER A 565 32.22 17.62 23.03
CA SER A 565 32.32 16.65 24.13
C SER A 565 33.34 15.56 23.84
N SER A 566 33.46 15.12 22.58
CA SER A 566 34.43 14.10 22.18
C SER A 566 35.86 14.64 22.20
N ILE A 567 36.08 15.90 21.76
CA ILE A 567 37.39 16.56 21.92
C ILE A 567 37.71 16.74 23.40
N GLY A 568 36.73 17.21 24.19
CA GLY A 568 36.87 17.37 25.63
C GLY A 568 37.29 16.06 26.29
N GLY A 569 36.57 14.96 26.04
CA GLY A 569 36.85 13.64 26.59
C GLY A 569 38.21 13.05 26.19
N ALA A 570 38.75 13.44 25.03
CA ALA A 570 40.11 13.06 24.64
C ALA A 570 41.18 13.85 25.42
N LEU A 571 40.88 15.09 25.81
CA LEU A 571 41.81 15.99 26.50
C LEU A 571 41.70 15.95 28.03
N THR A 572 40.66 15.34 28.60
CA THR A 572 40.44 15.31 30.06
C THR A 572 41.40 14.39 30.79
N HIS A 573 41.82 14.82 31.98
CA HIS A 573 42.72 14.09 32.89
C HIS A 573 42.15 13.92 34.30
N ASN A 574 40.97 14.47 34.55
CA ASN A 574 40.31 14.49 35.85
C ASN A 574 38.86 14.05 35.71
N TYR A 575 38.35 13.36 36.73
CA TYR A 575 36.99 12.80 36.72
C TYR A 575 35.91 13.87 36.53
N GLY A 576 36.03 15.04 37.18
CA GLY A 576 35.05 16.12 37.04
C GLY A 576 34.88 16.64 35.61
N SER A 577 35.98 16.86 34.88
CA SER A 577 35.89 17.29 33.48
C SER A 577 35.46 16.14 32.57
N PHE A 578 35.85 14.90 32.88
CA PHE A 578 35.38 13.71 32.18
C PHE A 578 33.85 13.58 32.29
N LEU A 579 33.30 13.71 33.50
CA LEU A 579 31.85 13.71 33.74
C LEU A 579 31.14 14.86 33.02
N ALA A 580 31.72 16.07 33.03
CA ALA A 580 31.18 17.20 32.28
C ALA A 580 31.10 16.92 30.77
N CYS A 581 32.13 16.30 30.19
CA CYS A 581 32.12 15.89 28.78
C CYS A 581 31.04 14.82 28.51
N ARG A 582 30.85 13.87 29.44
CA ARG A 582 29.77 12.86 29.34
C ARG A 582 28.39 13.50 29.36
N LEU A 583 28.15 14.46 30.26
CA LEU A 583 26.88 15.20 30.34
C LEU A 583 26.60 16.01 29.07
N ILE A 584 27.58 16.77 28.59
CA ILE A 584 27.45 17.56 27.35
C ILE A 584 27.21 16.63 26.15
N GLY A 585 27.92 15.51 26.09
CA GLY A 585 27.72 14.48 25.06
C GLY A 585 26.30 13.92 25.11
N GLY A 586 25.79 13.57 26.29
CA GLY A 586 24.41 13.08 26.46
C GLY A 586 23.35 14.08 25.99
N LEU A 587 23.57 15.39 26.23
CA LEU A 587 22.70 16.43 25.69
C LEU A 587 22.67 16.45 24.14
N GLY A 588 23.84 16.19 23.52
CA GLY A 588 23.97 16.09 22.07
C GLY A 588 23.39 14.81 21.47
N MET A 589 23.38 13.69 22.21
CA MET A 589 22.87 12.40 21.74
C MET A 589 21.35 12.39 21.52
N GLY A 590 20.58 13.08 22.38
CA GLY A 590 19.11 13.02 22.39
C GLY A 590 18.45 13.17 21.01
N PRO A 591 18.73 14.24 20.24
CA PRO A 591 18.10 14.43 18.93
C PRO A 591 18.37 13.30 17.93
N PHE A 592 19.54 12.66 17.96
CA PHE A 592 19.86 11.56 17.04
C PHE A 592 19.18 10.23 17.43
N GLU A 593 18.63 10.10 18.64
CA GLU A 593 17.83 8.94 19.04
C GLU A 593 16.37 9.03 18.58
N VAL A 594 15.77 10.23 18.58
CA VAL A 594 14.31 10.39 18.38
C VAL A 594 13.96 11.23 17.16
N LEU A 595 14.67 12.33 16.91
CA LEU A 595 14.29 13.28 15.86
C LEU A 595 14.38 12.67 14.46
N VAL A 596 15.18 11.61 14.30
CA VAL A 596 15.38 10.92 13.02
C VAL A 596 14.10 10.25 12.55
N GLN A 597 13.33 9.66 13.48
CA GLN A 597 12.04 9.04 13.17
C GLN A 597 11.05 10.09 12.66
N CYS A 598 11.01 11.27 13.29
CA CYS A 598 10.19 12.39 12.83
C CYS A 598 10.66 12.91 11.46
N THR A 599 11.97 12.96 11.23
CA THR A 599 12.58 13.40 9.96
C THR A 599 12.20 12.45 8.82
N ILE A 600 12.22 11.13 9.05
CA ILE A 600 11.75 10.12 8.10
C ILE A 600 10.26 10.32 7.80
N GLY A 601 9.47 10.63 8.83
CA GLY A 601 8.04 10.97 8.69
C GLY A 601 7.79 12.15 7.73
N ASP A 602 8.64 13.17 7.75
CA ASP A 602 8.47 14.34 6.87
C ASP A 602 8.93 14.12 5.44
N MET A 603 9.90 13.22 5.23
CA MET A 603 10.58 13.03 3.95
C MET A 603 10.00 11.90 3.08
N TYR A 604 9.35 10.91 3.70
CA TYR A 604 8.89 9.67 3.07
C TYR A 604 7.39 9.42 3.30
N PHE A 605 6.75 8.77 2.31
CA PHE A 605 5.33 8.41 2.37
C PHE A 605 5.08 7.19 3.27
N VAL A 606 3.86 7.06 3.82
CA VAL A 606 3.50 6.01 4.80
C VAL A 606 3.92 4.60 4.37
N HIS A 607 3.78 4.24 3.10
CA HIS A 607 4.14 2.91 2.59
C HIS A 607 5.66 2.65 2.56
N GLU A 608 6.49 3.69 2.56
CA GLU A 608 7.96 3.57 2.57
C GLU A 608 8.57 3.76 3.96
N ARG A 609 7.85 4.41 4.89
CA ARG A 609 8.36 4.81 6.22
C ARG A 609 8.91 3.65 7.03
N ALA A 610 8.19 2.53 7.09
CA ALA A 610 8.58 1.39 7.93
C ALA A 610 9.96 0.83 7.53
N SER A 611 10.22 0.67 6.23
CA SER A 611 11.51 0.20 5.72
C SER A 611 12.65 1.19 6.00
N ARG A 612 12.38 2.50 5.94
CA ARG A 612 13.40 3.53 6.23
C ARG A 612 13.68 3.66 7.73
N ILE A 613 12.67 3.49 8.58
CA ILE A 613 12.85 3.41 10.03
C ILE A 613 13.67 2.17 10.39
N ALA A 614 13.37 1.00 9.79
CA ALA A 614 14.14 -0.22 10.00
C ALA A 614 15.61 -0.06 9.56
N PHE A 615 15.85 0.60 8.42
CA PHE A 615 17.21 0.93 7.97
C PHE A 615 17.94 1.77 9.02
N TRP A 616 17.35 2.86 9.50
CA TRP A 616 17.95 3.68 10.55
C TRP A 616 18.17 2.89 11.86
N ASN A 617 17.18 2.10 12.29
CA ASN A 617 17.24 1.33 13.53
C ASN A 617 18.37 0.28 13.47
N LEU A 618 18.60 -0.34 12.30
CA LEU A 618 19.72 -1.24 12.08
C LEU A 618 21.06 -0.55 12.34
N PHE A 619 21.26 0.69 11.87
CA PHE A 619 22.49 1.46 12.12
C PHE A 619 22.66 1.80 13.60
N LEU A 620 21.58 2.23 14.27
CA LEU A 620 21.61 2.54 15.70
C LEU A 620 21.98 1.29 16.54
N VAL A 621 21.29 0.18 16.32
CA VAL A 621 21.50 -1.08 17.07
C VAL A 621 22.87 -1.69 16.76
N SER A 622 23.30 -1.64 15.49
CA SER A 622 24.65 -2.04 15.12
C SER A 622 25.70 -1.17 15.82
N GLY A 623 25.46 0.13 15.96
CA GLY A 623 26.31 1.04 16.73
C GLY A 623 26.44 0.64 18.20
N ILE A 624 25.32 0.35 18.86
CA ILE A 624 25.27 -0.08 20.27
C ILE A 624 26.10 -1.36 20.50
N SER A 625 26.00 -2.34 19.60
CA SER A 625 26.69 -3.62 19.77
C SER A 625 28.11 -3.64 19.20
N ALA A 626 28.38 -2.95 18.10
CA ALA A 626 29.69 -2.92 17.45
C ALA A 626 30.65 -1.90 18.10
N GLY A 627 30.11 -0.83 18.70
CA GLY A 627 30.89 0.20 19.39
C GLY A 627 31.86 -0.38 20.43
N PRO A 628 31.36 -1.15 21.42
CA PRO A 628 32.19 -1.82 22.42
C PRO A 628 33.24 -2.76 21.83
N ILE A 629 32.98 -3.39 20.67
CA ILE A 629 33.95 -4.27 20.02
C ILE A 629 35.16 -3.44 19.59
N VAL A 630 34.94 -2.35 18.85
CA VAL A 630 36.03 -1.51 18.32
C VAL A 630 36.73 -0.78 19.45
N SER A 631 35.99 -0.23 20.39
CA SER A 631 36.55 0.56 21.48
C SER A 631 37.34 -0.26 22.49
N ALA A 632 36.98 -1.53 22.74
CA ALA A 632 37.75 -2.39 23.61
C ALA A 632 39.21 -2.55 23.14
N TYR A 633 39.42 -2.72 21.83
CA TYR A 633 40.77 -2.76 21.26
C TYR A 633 41.47 -1.40 21.36
N ILE A 634 40.76 -0.31 21.10
CA ILE A 634 41.35 1.04 21.22
C ILE A 634 41.76 1.33 22.66
N ILE A 635 40.92 1.01 23.64
CA ILE A 635 41.18 1.22 25.06
C ILE A 635 42.41 0.41 25.48
N GLN A 636 42.45 -0.89 25.19
CA GLN A 636 43.55 -1.76 25.62
C GLN A 636 44.93 -1.39 25.05
N TYR A 637 44.99 -0.87 23.81
CA TYR A 637 46.28 -0.60 23.15
C TYR A 637 46.66 0.88 23.10
N SER A 638 45.68 1.78 23.07
CA SER A 638 45.89 3.21 22.87
C SER A 638 45.30 4.07 24.00
N GLY A 639 44.60 3.47 24.97
CA GLY A 639 43.94 4.17 26.06
C GLY A 639 42.55 4.73 25.70
N TYR A 640 41.74 5.01 26.72
CA TYR A 640 40.33 5.43 26.54
C TYR A 640 40.19 6.78 25.84
N ARG A 641 41.20 7.63 25.93
CA ARG A 641 41.23 8.97 25.34
C ARG A 641 41.18 8.92 23.81
N TRP A 642 41.82 7.91 23.21
CA TRP A 642 41.75 7.68 21.77
C TRP A 642 40.38 7.20 21.31
N ALA A 643 39.60 6.52 22.17
CA ALA A 643 38.23 6.16 21.85
C ALA A 643 37.36 7.42 21.64
N PHE A 644 37.53 8.43 22.50
CA PHE A 644 36.91 9.75 22.30
C PHE A 644 37.47 10.50 21.08
N GLY A 645 38.78 10.39 20.81
CA GLY A 645 39.41 10.99 19.63
C GLY A 645 38.84 10.46 18.32
N VAL A 646 38.61 9.15 18.22
CA VAL A 646 37.97 8.53 17.04
C VAL A 646 36.53 9.02 16.88
N CYS A 647 35.75 9.10 17.97
CA CYS A 647 34.42 9.70 17.92
C CYS A 647 34.46 11.17 17.46
N ALA A 648 35.44 11.96 17.91
CA ALA A 648 35.59 13.36 17.51
C ALA A 648 35.82 13.49 15.98
N ILE A 649 36.65 12.63 15.39
CA ILE A 649 36.88 12.61 13.94
C ILE A 649 35.56 12.35 13.20
N PHE A 650 34.83 11.32 13.59
CA PHE A 650 33.56 10.99 12.93
C PHE A 650 32.50 12.08 13.11
N TYR A 651 32.30 12.60 14.31
CA TYR A 651 31.34 13.68 14.55
C TYR A 651 31.73 14.96 13.81
N GLY A 652 33.03 15.28 13.71
CA GLY A 652 33.50 16.43 12.95
C GLY A 652 33.16 16.31 11.46
N VAL A 653 33.53 15.20 10.83
CA VAL A 653 33.26 14.95 9.41
C VAL A 653 31.75 14.88 9.12
N LEU A 654 31.00 14.13 9.92
CA LEU A 654 29.58 13.92 9.68
C LEU A 654 28.74 15.16 10.01
N THR A 655 29.11 15.96 11.02
CA THR A 655 28.42 17.24 11.30
C THR A 655 28.69 18.28 10.21
N LEU A 656 29.91 18.32 9.66
CA LEU A 656 30.20 19.14 8.48
C LEU A 656 29.38 18.67 7.27
N ALA A 657 29.31 17.37 7.03
CA ALA A 657 28.46 16.80 5.98
C ALA A 657 26.97 17.16 6.20
N LEU A 658 26.48 17.08 7.43
CA LEU A 658 25.12 17.48 7.80
C LEU A 658 24.87 18.96 7.50
N PHE A 659 25.84 19.84 7.78
CA PHE A 659 25.73 21.27 7.48
C PHE A 659 25.57 21.56 5.99
N PHE A 660 26.38 20.93 5.12
CA PHE A 660 26.39 21.19 3.68
C PHE A 660 25.31 20.41 2.90
N LEU A 661 24.89 19.25 3.38
CA LEU A 661 24.09 18.31 2.60
C LEU A 661 22.62 18.21 3.05
N ALA A 662 22.32 18.52 4.32
CA ALA A 662 20.97 18.41 4.88
C ALA A 662 20.30 19.80 5.07
N PRO A 663 19.38 20.20 4.16
CA PRO A 663 18.52 21.36 4.37
C PRO A 663 17.42 21.05 5.41
N GLU A 664 16.67 22.07 5.81
CA GLU A 664 15.53 21.91 6.73
C GLU A 664 14.44 20.98 6.14
N THR A 665 13.88 20.12 6.99
CA THR A 665 12.90 19.09 6.60
C THR A 665 11.50 19.32 7.15
N SER A 666 11.33 20.21 8.15
CA SER A 666 10.00 20.59 8.62
C SER A 666 9.26 21.44 7.58
N TYR A 667 7.99 21.12 7.31
CA TYR A 667 7.17 21.84 6.34
C TYR A 667 5.70 21.91 6.79
N ILE A 668 5.09 23.11 6.81
CA ILE A 668 3.67 23.29 7.15
C ILE A 668 2.82 22.97 5.92
N ARG A 669 2.04 21.88 6.01
CA ARG A 669 1.04 21.54 4.98
C ARG A 669 -0.31 22.08 5.43
N VAL A 670 -0.83 23.09 4.73
CA VAL A 670 -2.20 23.56 4.95
C VAL A 670 -3.13 22.43 4.46
N PRO A 671 -4.01 21.86 5.31
CA PRO A 671 -5.00 20.91 4.83
C PRO A 671 -5.88 21.64 3.81
N ASN A 672 -5.95 21.16 2.57
CA ASN A 672 -6.97 21.61 1.63
C ASN A 672 -8.34 21.21 2.18
N THR A 673 -8.95 22.07 2.99
CA THR A 673 -10.37 21.99 3.35
C THR A 673 -11.20 22.36 2.13
N SER A 674 -11.32 21.43 1.19
CA SER A 674 -12.38 21.44 0.18
C SER A 674 -13.11 20.09 0.08
N HIS A 675 -12.71 19.06 0.82
CA HIS A 675 -13.44 17.78 0.87
C HIS A 675 -13.35 17.09 2.25
N SER A 676 -13.90 17.69 3.31
CA SER A 676 -14.21 16.94 4.55
C SER A 676 -15.13 17.71 5.52
N SER A 677 -16.26 18.23 5.03
CA SER A 677 -17.30 18.79 5.90
C SER A 677 -18.68 18.62 5.30
N THR A 678 -19.08 17.37 5.00
CA THR A 678 -20.49 17.03 4.75
C THR A 678 -20.88 15.57 5.03
N GLU A 679 -20.08 14.79 5.75
CA GLU A 679 -20.44 13.38 6.09
C GLU A 679 -20.24 13.01 7.57
N ALA A 680 -20.06 13.99 8.46
CA ALA A 680 -20.04 13.77 9.90
C ALA A 680 -21.26 14.42 10.59
N SER A 681 -22.45 14.15 10.07
CA SER A 681 -23.72 14.46 10.76
C SER A 681 -24.85 13.60 10.21
N SER A 682 -24.84 12.30 10.50
CA SER A 682 -26.07 11.51 10.67
C SER A 682 -25.73 10.17 11.35
N ILE A 683 -26.62 9.73 12.25
CA ILE A 683 -26.69 8.42 12.93
C ILE A 683 -25.73 8.30 14.16
N ASP A 684 -26.12 8.15 15.43
CA ASP A 684 -27.41 7.95 16.12
C ASP A 684 -27.24 8.38 17.60
N GLN A 685 -28.23 9.07 18.17
CA GLN A 685 -28.46 9.15 19.63
C GLN A 685 -29.44 8.03 20.03
N PRO A 686 -29.24 7.32 21.14
CA PRO A 686 -30.25 6.42 21.69
C PRO A 686 -31.24 7.17 22.61
N ASP A 687 -32.51 6.80 22.47
CA ASP A 687 -33.68 7.27 23.20
C ASP A 687 -33.57 7.28 24.74
N ALA A 688 -34.09 8.34 25.37
CA ALA A 688 -34.70 8.28 26.69
C ALA A 688 -35.73 9.41 26.92
N LYS A 689 -37.01 9.08 26.71
CA LYS A 689 -38.25 9.45 27.43
C LYS A 689 -38.38 10.82 28.16
N ALA A 690 -39.41 11.55 27.71
CA ALA A 690 -40.55 12.12 28.47
C ALA A 690 -40.55 13.59 29.01
N VAL A 691 -41.21 14.49 28.23
CA VAL A 691 -42.36 15.43 28.51
C VAL A 691 -42.32 16.39 29.74
N PRO A 692 -42.93 17.61 29.75
CA PRO A 692 -43.12 18.68 28.74
C PRO A 692 -42.82 20.12 29.27
N GLY A 693 -42.82 21.12 28.39
CA GLY A 693 -43.32 22.46 28.72
C GLY A 693 -42.62 23.62 28.03
N GLU A 694 -43.17 24.09 26.90
CA GLU A 694 -42.94 25.45 26.40
C GLU A 694 -44.17 25.96 25.63
N ASP A 695 -44.62 27.15 26.02
CA ASP A 695 -45.59 27.99 25.33
C ASP A 695 -44.87 28.89 24.29
N VAL A 696 -45.28 28.76 23.01
CA VAL A 696 -45.75 29.81 22.05
C VAL A 696 -45.08 31.21 22.14
N ALA A 697 -44.64 31.94 21.07
CA ALA A 697 -45.16 32.16 19.71
C ALA A 697 -44.14 32.91 18.80
N GLN A 698 -44.31 32.79 17.48
CA GLN A 698 -43.82 33.74 16.44
C GLN A 698 -44.83 34.87 16.17
N PRO A 699 -44.45 35.99 15.50
CA PRO A 699 -44.87 36.20 14.08
C PRO A 699 -43.86 36.98 13.18
N ARG A 700 -43.70 36.62 11.88
CA ARG A 700 -44.13 37.28 10.60
C ARG A 700 -43.76 38.78 10.41
N SER A 701 -42.90 39.17 9.46
CA SER A 701 -42.99 39.37 7.98
C SER A 701 -43.75 40.62 7.53
N GLU A 702 -43.09 41.55 6.81
CA GLU A 702 -43.67 42.40 5.75
C GLU A 702 -42.60 43.18 4.95
N THR A 703 -43.05 43.78 3.84
CA THR A 703 -42.48 43.87 2.49
C THR A 703 -41.80 45.20 2.07
N ILE A 704 -41.25 45.16 0.85
CA ILE A 704 -40.43 46.09 0.06
C ILE A 704 -41.23 47.29 -0.52
N ASP A 705 -40.64 48.51 -0.56
CA ASP A 705 -40.48 49.40 -1.75
C ASP A 705 -40.13 50.87 -1.38
N ASP A 706 -39.17 51.47 -2.11
CA ASP A 706 -38.95 52.91 -2.42
C ASP A 706 -37.60 53.01 -3.19
N ILE A 707 -37.54 53.02 -4.54
CA ILE A 707 -37.60 54.16 -5.51
C ILE A 707 -36.42 55.16 -5.26
N GLU A 708 -35.46 55.51 -6.16
CA GLU A 708 -35.53 55.91 -7.57
C GLU A 708 -34.12 56.08 -8.26
N LYS A 709 -34.04 55.66 -9.54
CA LYS A 709 -33.31 56.12 -10.77
C LYS A 709 -32.05 57.03 -10.75
N GLU A 710 -30.92 56.47 -11.26
CA GLU A 710 -30.07 56.76 -12.46
C GLU A 710 -29.82 58.20 -13.03
N PRO A 711 -28.73 58.51 -13.82
CA PRO A 711 -27.94 57.61 -14.71
C PRO A 711 -26.40 57.81 -14.90
N GLN A 712 -25.78 56.75 -15.45
CA GLN A 712 -24.68 56.63 -16.45
C GLN A 712 -23.18 56.88 -16.15
N ALA A 713 -22.47 55.74 -16.23
CA ALA A 713 -21.24 55.46 -16.99
C ALA A 713 -19.86 55.73 -16.36
N HIS A 714 -19.25 54.68 -15.81
CA HIS A 714 -17.97 54.15 -16.29
C HIS A 714 -17.75 52.69 -15.82
N ASN A 715 -17.17 51.91 -16.72
CA ASN A 715 -16.77 50.51 -16.60
C ASN A 715 -15.75 50.27 -15.48
N ASP A 716 -15.64 48.98 -15.13
CA ASP A 716 -14.51 48.31 -14.48
C ASP A 716 -14.35 48.55 -12.97
N GLN A 717 -14.98 47.68 -12.16
CA GLN A 717 -14.36 47.02 -11.00
C GLN A 717 -15.35 46.08 -10.29
N GLN A 718 -15.05 44.77 -10.32
CA GLN A 718 -14.90 43.92 -9.12
C GLN A 718 -14.51 42.48 -9.53
N GLN A 719 -13.31 42.35 -10.09
CA GLN A 719 -12.46 41.19 -9.84
C GLN A 719 -11.71 41.46 -8.53
N ALA A 720 -12.03 40.72 -7.46
CA ALA A 720 -11.09 40.33 -6.40
C ALA A 720 -11.87 39.69 -5.23
N ASN A 721 -11.88 38.35 -5.17
CA ASN A 721 -11.75 37.60 -3.92
C ASN A 721 -11.51 36.12 -4.26
N HIS A 722 -10.43 35.86 -5.00
CA HIS A 722 -9.69 34.61 -4.86
C HIS A 722 -8.55 34.88 -3.88
N PRO A 723 -8.32 34.02 -2.87
CA PRO A 723 -7.11 34.12 -2.07
C PRO A 723 -5.89 33.99 -3.00
N PRO A 724 -4.80 34.74 -2.74
CA PRO A 724 -3.64 34.75 -3.63
C PRO A 724 -3.06 33.33 -3.70
N ILE A 725 -2.92 32.81 -4.92
CA ILE A 725 -2.12 31.62 -5.19
C ILE A 725 -0.68 32.02 -4.86
N ILE A 726 -0.19 31.63 -3.69
CA ILE A 726 1.22 31.79 -3.33
C ILE A 726 2.00 30.78 -4.17
N THR A 727 2.46 31.20 -5.35
CA THR A 727 3.50 30.49 -6.10
C THR A 727 4.81 30.66 -5.34
N GLU A 728 5.05 29.81 -4.34
CA GLU A 728 6.29 29.81 -3.57
C GLU A 728 7.46 29.42 -4.51
N ARG A 729 8.48 30.27 -4.62
CA ARG A 729 9.65 30.00 -5.48
C ARG A 729 10.60 29.02 -4.77
N LYS A 730 11.14 28.05 -5.51
CA LYS A 730 12.14 27.11 -4.99
C LYS A 730 13.34 27.86 -4.39
N ASP A 731 13.70 27.54 -3.16
CA ASP A 731 14.83 28.19 -2.50
C ASP A 731 16.16 27.84 -3.21
N SER A 732 17.00 28.87 -3.42
CA SER A 732 18.38 28.69 -3.90
C SER A 732 19.19 27.83 -2.91
N TYR A 733 20.19 27.08 -3.38
CA TYR A 733 21.02 26.21 -2.52
C TYR A 733 21.54 26.93 -1.27
N TRP A 734 22.07 28.15 -1.42
CA TRP A 734 22.55 28.98 -0.32
C TRP A 734 21.44 29.45 0.63
N ARG A 735 20.22 29.64 0.12
CA ARG A 735 19.04 29.96 0.92
C ARG A 735 18.53 28.72 1.67
N SER A 736 18.62 27.55 1.06
CA SER A 736 18.37 26.25 1.71
C SER A 736 19.42 25.91 2.78
N LEU A 737 20.59 26.56 2.77
CA LEU A 737 21.63 26.43 3.79
C LEU A 737 21.40 27.29 5.04
N ARG A 738 20.31 28.06 5.12
CA ARG A 738 19.95 28.80 6.34
C ARG A 738 19.72 27.84 7.51
N VAL A 739 20.42 28.11 8.62
CA VAL A 739 20.29 27.34 9.86
C VAL A 739 18.87 27.46 10.43
N TYR A 740 18.23 28.62 10.28
CA TYR A 740 16.89 28.90 10.78
C TYR A 740 16.01 29.50 9.68
N THR A 741 14.82 28.93 9.49
CA THR A 741 13.87 29.29 8.41
C THR A 741 12.54 29.85 8.92
N GLY A 742 12.33 29.94 10.24
CA GLY A 742 11.12 30.51 10.85
C GLY A 742 10.48 29.59 11.89
N ARG A 743 9.27 29.96 12.34
CA ARG A 743 8.48 29.20 13.32
C ARG A 743 7.42 28.35 12.63
N TYR A 744 7.39 27.05 12.92
CA TYR A 744 6.53 26.06 12.27
C TYR A 744 5.23 25.72 13.03
N SER A 745 5.12 26.08 14.31
CA SER A 745 3.90 25.87 15.11
C SER A 745 3.45 27.15 15.80
N THR A 746 2.13 27.41 15.77
CA THR A 746 1.48 28.55 16.42
C THR A 746 1.36 28.37 17.94
N ALA A 747 1.47 27.14 18.44
CA ALA A 747 1.37 26.83 19.86
C ALA A 747 2.57 27.38 20.65
N SER A 748 2.33 27.84 21.88
CA SER A 748 3.41 28.21 22.82
C SER A 748 4.34 27.02 23.07
N VAL A 749 5.65 27.27 23.08
CA VAL A 749 6.69 26.24 23.34
C VAL A 749 6.41 25.50 24.65
N VAL A 750 5.94 26.21 25.67
CA VAL A 750 5.58 25.63 26.98
C VAL A 750 4.42 24.63 26.85
N LYS A 751 3.43 24.93 26.00
CA LYS A 751 2.29 24.04 25.73
C LYS A 751 2.75 22.77 24.99
N VAL A 752 3.75 22.88 24.11
CA VAL A 752 4.28 21.71 23.38
C VAL A 752 5.12 20.82 24.29
N ILE A 753 5.92 21.40 25.19
CA ILE A 753 6.72 20.67 26.19
C ILE A 753 5.83 19.89 27.17
N SER A 754 4.65 20.42 27.52
CA SER A 754 3.74 19.75 28.46
C SER A 754 2.93 18.59 27.86
N ARG A 755 2.77 18.52 26.53
CA ARG A 755 1.95 17.49 25.86
C ARG A 755 2.39 16.04 26.14
N PRO A 756 3.69 15.68 26.07
CA PRO A 756 4.14 14.33 26.40
C PRO A 756 3.73 13.88 27.81
N PHE A 757 3.71 14.80 28.79
CA PHE A 757 3.29 14.48 30.17
C PHE A 757 1.81 14.11 30.26
N ILE A 758 0.97 14.78 29.48
CA ILE A 758 -0.47 14.49 29.42
C ILE A 758 -0.72 13.18 28.66
N LEU A 759 0.12 12.85 27.68
CA LEU A 759 0.01 11.59 26.93
C LEU A 759 0.24 10.34 27.79
N PHE A 760 0.90 10.44 28.95
CA PHE A 760 0.95 9.31 29.90
C PHE A 760 -0.41 8.90 30.47
N LEU A 761 -1.43 9.76 30.39
CA LEU A 761 -2.80 9.39 30.74
C LEU A 761 -3.41 8.39 29.74
N TYR A 762 -2.79 8.21 28.57
CA TYR A 762 -3.23 7.27 27.55
C TYR A 762 -2.67 5.89 27.89
N PRO A 763 -3.52 4.87 28.18
CA PRO A 763 -3.04 3.55 28.59
C PRO A 763 -2.09 2.90 27.58
N GLY A 764 -2.32 3.11 26.28
CA GLY A 764 -1.45 2.60 25.22
C GLY A 764 -0.06 3.22 25.23
N ILE A 765 0.05 4.52 25.54
CA ILE A 765 1.34 5.23 25.62
C ILE A 765 2.06 4.88 26.92
N LEU A 766 1.33 4.77 28.03
CA LEU A 766 1.90 4.30 29.29
C LEU A 766 2.45 2.87 29.18
N TRP A 767 1.69 1.97 28.55
CA TRP A 767 2.16 0.61 28.24
C TRP A 767 3.42 0.63 27.38
N ALA A 768 3.42 1.45 26.33
CA ALA A 768 4.57 1.57 25.45
C ALA A 768 5.81 2.08 26.19
N PHE A 769 5.66 3.12 27.02
CA PHE A 769 6.73 3.64 27.89
C PHE A 769 7.28 2.58 28.83
N LEU A 770 6.40 1.83 29.52
CA LEU A 770 6.82 0.79 30.46
C LEU A 770 7.53 -0.35 29.74
N THR A 771 6.93 -0.89 28.67
CA THR A 771 7.44 -2.07 27.97
C THR A 771 8.71 -1.78 27.20
N TRP A 772 8.72 -0.69 26.41
CA TRP A 772 9.93 -0.27 25.72
C TRP A 772 11.00 0.14 26.71
N GLY A 773 10.64 0.94 27.70
CA GLY A 773 11.55 1.48 28.69
C GLY A 773 12.24 0.41 29.52
N THR A 774 11.54 -0.61 30.01
CA THR A 774 12.16 -1.73 30.72
C THR A 774 13.06 -2.55 29.82
N THR A 775 12.60 -2.92 28.62
CA THR A 775 13.36 -3.78 27.69
C THR A 775 14.71 -3.16 27.34
N ILE A 776 14.73 -1.88 26.95
CA ILE A 776 15.98 -1.21 26.59
C ILE A 776 16.85 -0.89 27.82
N THR A 777 16.25 -0.50 28.96
CA THR A 777 17.00 -0.23 30.19
C THR A 777 17.75 -1.47 30.66
N PHE A 778 17.05 -2.61 30.69
CA PHE A 778 17.63 -3.86 31.13
C PHE A 778 18.62 -4.42 30.11
N THR A 779 18.49 -4.08 28.83
CA THR A 779 19.52 -4.41 27.81
C THR A 779 20.79 -3.59 28.03
N ILE A 780 20.67 -2.29 28.28
CA ILE A 780 21.83 -1.41 28.56
C ILE A 780 22.55 -1.86 29.83
N ALA A 781 21.82 -2.32 30.83
CA ALA A 781 22.37 -2.85 32.07
C ALA A 781 23.41 -3.96 31.85
N PHE A 782 23.25 -4.83 30.83
CA PHE A 782 24.27 -5.83 30.50
C PHE A 782 25.60 -5.21 30.11
N SER A 783 25.60 -4.20 29.24
CA SER A 783 26.83 -3.55 28.81
C SER A 783 27.58 -2.88 29.96
N TYR A 784 26.89 -2.60 31.07
CA TYR A 784 27.48 -2.03 32.28
C TYR A 784 28.09 -3.10 33.19
N VAL A 785 27.33 -4.16 33.48
CA VAL A 785 27.79 -5.19 34.43
C VAL A 785 28.76 -6.18 33.80
N ASN A 786 28.73 -6.36 32.47
CA ASN A 786 29.60 -7.30 31.77
C ASN A 786 31.09 -6.93 31.89
N GLY A 787 31.42 -5.63 31.97
CA GLY A 787 32.79 -5.17 32.17
C GLY A 787 33.38 -5.67 33.49
N VAL A 788 32.56 -5.77 34.53
CA VAL A 788 32.95 -6.24 35.86
C VAL A 788 32.87 -7.78 35.94
N ILE A 789 31.73 -8.36 35.55
CA ILE A 789 31.47 -9.81 35.67
C ILE A 789 32.50 -10.67 34.92
N PHE A 790 32.89 -10.28 33.70
CA PHE A 790 33.81 -11.07 32.89
C PHE A 790 35.28 -10.80 33.23
N ASN A 791 35.59 -9.69 33.90
CA ASN A 791 36.93 -9.41 34.41
C ASN A 791 37.23 -10.24 35.68
N GLU A 792 36.21 -10.54 36.49
CA GLU A 792 36.36 -11.35 37.70
C GLU A 792 36.47 -12.88 37.45
N PRO A 793 37.03 -13.65 38.41
CA PRO A 793 37.04 -15.11 38.34
C PRO A 793 35.61 -15.71 38.32
N PRO A 794 35.28 -16.66 37.42
CA PRO A 794 36.18 -17.61 36.75
C PRO A 794 36.63 -17.22 35.33
N TYR A 795 36.16 -16.12 34.76
CA TYR A 795 36.36 -15.81 33.35
C TYR A 795 37.68 -15.08 33.09
N ASN A 796 38.06 -14.11 33.93
CA ASN A 796 39.33 -13.36 33.85
C ASN A 796 39.65 -12.84 32.44
N PHE A 797 38.64 -12.28 31.76
CA PHE A 797 38.81 -11.74 30.42
C PHE A 797 39.52 -10.38 30.44
N THR A 798 40.41 -10.20 29.46
CA THR A 798 41.03 -8.91 29.16
C THR A 798 40.02 -7.95 28.51
N THR A 799 40.31 -6.65 28.52
CA THR A 799 39.47 -5.60 27.91
C THR A 799 39.02 -5.96 26.48
N SER A 800 39.91 -6.41 25.59
CA SER A 800 39.56 -6.84 24.21
C SER A 800 38.64 -8.07 24.17
N GLN A 801 38.85 -9.05 25.05
CA GLN A 801 37.98 -10.24 25.15
C GLN A 801 36.58 -9.87 25.64
N ILE A 802 36.47 -8.94 26.59
CA ILE A 802 35.18 -8.38 27.02
C ILE A 802 34.52 -7.63 25.85
N GLY A 803 35.27 -6.93 25.01
CA GLY A 803 34.75 -6.35 23.77
C GLY A 803 34.09 -7.41 22.86
N LEU A 804 34.75 -8.55 22.66
CA LEU A 804 34.30 -9.63 21.76
C LEU A 804 32.98 -10.30 22.18
N ILE A 805 32.58 -10.24 23.46
CA ILE A 805 31.29 -10.80 23.90
C ILE A 805 30.10 -10.12 23.19
N ASN A 806 30.28 -8.88 22.69
CA ASN A 806 29.27 -8.12 21.98
C ASN A 806 29.00 -8.62 20.55
N ILE A 807 29.80 -9.56 20.03
CA ILE A 807 29.53 -10.22 18.75
C ILE A 807 28.20 -10.97 18.79
N SER A 808 27.87 -11.63 19.91
CA SER A 808 26.61 -12.37 20.05
C SER A 808 25.38 -11.45 19.96
N PRO A 809 25.29 -10.36 20.75
CA PRO A 809 24.32 -9.28 20.55
C PRO A 809 24.26 -8.73 19.14
N LEU A 810 25.41 -8.46 18.50
CA LEU A 810 25.45 -7.88 17.16
C LEU A 810 24.81 -8.83 16.13
N VAL A 811 25.21 -10.10 16.11
CA VAL A 811 24.68 -11.08 15.16
C VAL A 811 23.19 -11.32 15.39
N LEU A 812 22.79 -11.55 16.65
CA LEU A 812 21.41 -11.88 16.96
C LEU A 812 20.47 -10.68 16.82
N SER A 813 20.91 -9.46 17.08
CA SER A 813 20.11 -8.25 16.85
C SER A 813 19.90 -8.00 15.36
N VAL A 814 20.95 -8.10 14.52
CA VAL A 814 20.84 -7.95 13.06
C VAL A 814 19.88 -8.99 12.45
N VAL A 815 20.04 -10.26 12.84
CA VAL A 815 19.14 -11.34 12.38
C VAL A 815 17.71 -11.09 12.82
N SER A 816 17.50 -10.68 14.07
CA SER A 816 16.17 -10.43 14.61
C SER A 816 15.49 -9.23 13.95
N GLU A 817 16.23 -8.17 13.63
CA GLU A 817 15.71 -6.98 12.93
C GLU A 817 15.27 -7.29 11.49
N ILE A 818 16.00 -8.17 10.79
CA ILE A 818 15.61 -8.64 9.44
C ILE A 818 14.33 -9.48 9.48
N ILE A 819 14.12 -10.22 10.57
CA ILE A 819 12.97 -11.12 10.74
C ILE A 819 11.74 -10.39 11.28
N SER A 820 11.91 -9.46 12.23
CA SER A 820 10.84 -8.85 13.02
C SER A 820 9.82 -8.13 12.15
N GLY A 821 10.26 -7.34 11.16
CA GLY A 821 9.41 -6.60 10.24
C GLY A 821 8.51 -7.51 9.39
N PRO A 822 9.07 -8.37 8.51
CA PRO A 822 8.28 -9.27 7.68
C PRO A 822 7.36 -10.22 8.47
N LEU A 823 7.79 -10.63 9.67
CA LEU A 823 6.98 -11.44 10.56
C LEU A 823 5.77 -10.65 11.10
N CYS A 824 5.97 -9.40 11.54
CA CYS A 824 4.89 -8.51 11.98
C CYS A 824 3.82 -8.34 10.90
N ASP A 825 4.25 -8.07 9.66
CA ASP A 825 3.34 -7.85 8.53
C ASP A 825 2.55 -9.12 8.19
N LYS A 826 3.19 -10.29 8.18
CA LYS A 826 2.52 -11.58 7.95
C LYS A 826 1.49 -11.88 9.03
N ILE A 827 1.80 -11.60 10.30
CA ILE A 827 0.88 -11.78 11.42
C ILE A 827 -0.31 -10.84 11.28
N CYS A 828 -0.07 -9.56 10.98
CA CYS A 828 -1.14 -8.58 10.77
C CYS A 828 -2.06 -8.99 9.62
N LEU A 829 -1.50 -9.38 8.46
CA LEU A 829 -2.28 -9.84 7.30
C LEU A 829 -3.11 -11.09 7.62
N TYR A 830 -2.54 -12.04 8.37
CA TYR A 830 -3.25 -13.24 8.80
C TYR A 830 -4.44 -12.90 9.72
N LEU A 831 -4.24 -12.01 10.69
CA LEU A 831 -5.28 -11.57 11.61
C LEU A 831 -6.35 -10.72 10.92
N THR A 832 -5.97 -9.84 9.99
CA THR A 832 -6.91 -9.08 9.16
C THR A 832 -7.78 -9.99 8.31
N LYS A 833 -7.19 -11.04 7.70
CA LYS A 833 -7.97 -12.07 6.97
C LYS A 833 -8.95 -12.80 7.88
N ARG A 834 -8.56 -13.06 9.13
CA ARG A 834 -9.42 -13.69 10.14
C ARG A 834 -10.46 -12.74 10.73
N ASN A 835 -10.22 -11.42 10.66
CA ASN A 835 -11.12 -10.37 11.16
C ASN A 835 -12.00 -9.76 10.05
N ASN A 836 -12.49 -10.59 9.12
CA ASN A 836 -13.36 -10.17 8.01
C ASN A 836 -12.79 -9.02 7.15
N GLY A 837 -11.46 -8.91 7.04
CA GLY A 837 -10.78 -7.88 6.26
C GLY A 837 -10.53 -6.55 6.98
N TYR A 838 -10.94 -6.39 8.24
CA TYR A 838 -10.71 -5.16 9.00
C TYR A 838 -9.39 -5.21 9.77
N TYR A 839 -8.49 -4.26 9.49
CA TYR A 839 -7.23 -4.09 10.23
C TYR A 839 -7.44 -3.29 11.52
N GLU A 840 -6.89 -3.80 12.62
CA GLU A 840 -6.83 -3.10 13.91
C GLU A 840 -5.36 -2.95 14.34
N PRO A 841 -4.90 -1.77 14.82
CA PRO A 841 -3.52 -1.54 15.29
C PRO A 841 -3.07 -2.55 16.35
N GLU A 842 -4.01 -3.08 17.14
CA GLU A 842 -3.79 -4.09 18.16
C GLU A 842 -3.15 -5.37 17.60
N PHE A 843 -3.34 -5.70 16.31
CA PHE A 843 -2.76 -6.89 15.66
C PHE A 843 -1.24 -6.96 15.75
N ARG A 844 -0.56 -5.81 15.84
CA ARG A 844 0.90 -5.74 16.02
C ARG A 844 1.37 -6.30 17.35
N LEU A 845 0.52 -6.26 18.39
CA LEU A 845 0.86 -6.66 19.75
C LEU A 845 1.18 -8.16 19.86
N VAL A 846 0.71 -8.99 18.92
CA VAL A 846 1.02 -10.43 18.90
C VAL A 846 2.52 -10.70 18.74
N LEU A 847 3.25 -9.79 18.08
CA LEU A 847 4.71 -9.91 17.92
C LEU A 847 5.44 -9.92 19.28
N MET A 848 4.84 -9.34 20.32
CA MET A 848 5.38 -9.33 21.68
C MET A 848 5.58 -10.76 22.23
N VAL A 849 4.83 -11.76 21.75
CA VAL A 849 5.01 -13.16 22.19
C VAL A 849 6.40 -13.69 21.86
N VAL A 850 6.95 -13.33 20.69
CA VAL A 850 8.30 -13.74 20.29
C VAL A 850 9.35 -13.03 21.15
N GLY A 851 9.21 -11.72 21.32
CA GLY A 851 10.07 -10.91 22.19
C GLY A 851 10.05 -11.43 23.63
N PHE A 852 8.88 -11.78 24.15
CA PHE A 852 8.69 -12.34 25.49
C PHE A 852 9.48 -13.63 25.69
N VAL A 853 9.35 -14.62 24.80
CA VAL A 853 10.04 -15.91 24.92
C VAL A 853 11.55 -15.72 24.91
N LEU A 854 12.06 -14.92 23.97
CA LEU A 854 13.50 -14.65 23.84
C LEU A 854 14.04 -13.87 25.05
N GLY A 855 13.31 -12.87 25.52
CA GLY A 855 13.72 -12.04 26.65
C GLY A 855 13.75 -12.82 27.96
N VAL A 856 12.72 -13.64 28.23
CA VAL A 856 12.69 -14.51 29.42
C VAL A 856 13.85 -15.52 29.40
N ALA A 857 14.09 -16.17 28.26
CA ALA A 857 15.22 -17.08 28.12
C ALA A 857 16.56 -16.36 28.32
N GLY A 858 16.69 -15.12 27.84
CA GLY A 858 17.87 -14.29 27.99
C GLY A 858 18.15 -13.85 29.43
N PHE A 859 17.20 -13.18 30.10
CA PHE A 859 17.40 -12.64 31.45
C PHE A 859 17.65 -13.75 32.49
N TYR A 860 16.78 -14.76 32.54
CA TYR A 860 16.93 -15.86 33.50
C TYR A 860 18.13 -16.74 33.14
N GLY A 861 18.35 -16.99 31.85
CA GLY A 861 19.49 -17.76 31.37
C GLY A 861 20.81 -17.10 31.74
N PHE A 862 20.94 -15.79 31.61
CA PHE A 862 22.15 -15.07 31.99
C PHE A 862 22.43 -15.14 33.49
N GLY A 863 21.43 -14.80 34.32
CA GLY A 863 21.56 -14.87 35.77
C GLY A 863 21.99 -16.26 36.26
N ALA A 864 21.37 -17.32 35.72
CA ALA A 864 21.71 -18.70 36.07
C ALA A 864 23.12 -19.09 35.59
N THR A 865 23.47 -18.81 34.33
CA THR A 865 24.75 -19.23 33.74
C THR A 865 25.95 -18.55 34.40
N VAL A 866 25.82 -17.29 34.82
CA VAL A 866 26.87 -16.57 35.56
C VAL A 866 26.96 -17.09 37.00
N HIS A 867 25.83 -17.28 37.69
CA HIS A 867 25.82 -17.77 39.08
C HIS A 867 26.41 -19.18 39.22
N TYR A 868 26.07 -20.09 38.30
CA TYR A 868 26.61 -21.45 38.27
C TYR A 868 28.01 -21.54 37.64
N LYS A 869 28.64 -20.41 37.28
CA LYS A 869 30.00 -20.36 36.74
C LYS A 869 30.20 -21.29 35.54
N THR A 870 29.20 -21.32 34.65
CA THR A 870 29.23 -22.17 33.44
C THR A 870 30.27 -21.69 32.43
N HIS A 871 30.51 -22.47 31.36
CA HIS A 871 31.40 -22.03 30.29
C HIS A 871 30.91 -20.69 29.69
N TRP A 872 31.83 -19.78 29.37
CA TRP A 872 31.55 -18.40 28.95
C TRP A 872 30.55 -18.28 27.79
N THR A 873 30.42 -19.33 26.97
CA THR A 873 29.43 -19.40 25.88
C THR A 873 27.99 -19.26 26.36
N GLY A 874 27.66 -19.77 27.55
CA GLY A 874 26.31 -19.70 28.11
C GLY A 874 25.85 -18.25 28.33
N PRO A 875 26.55 -17.47 29.17
CA PRO A 875 26.26 -16.05 29.39
C PRO A 875 26.30 -15.20 28.11
N VAL A 876 27.22 -15.50 27.18
CA VAL A 876 27.34 -14.73 25.93
C VAL A 876 26.16 -14.95 24.98
N ILE A 877 25.65 -16.19 24.87
CA ILE A 877 24.47 -16.48 24.03
C ILE A 877 23.21 -15.86 24.64
N THR A 878 23.02 -15.96 25.97
CA THR A 878 21.85 -15.41 26.65
C THR A 878 21.82 -13.88 26.59
N TYR A 879 22.98 -13.22 26.67
CA TYR A 879 23.10 -11.79 26.39
C TYR A 879 22.65 -11.42 24.97
N GLY A 880 22.99 -12.24 23.98
CA GLY A 880 22.53 -12.08 22.61
C GLY A 880 21.01 -12.31 22.44
N LEU A 881 20.42 -13.25 23.19
CA LEU A 881 18.96 -13.47 23.19
C LEU A 881 18.17 -12.28 23.74
N VAL A 882 18.71 -11.57 24.75
CA VAL A 882 18.09 -10.32 25.24
C VAL A 882 18.10 -9.24 24.15
N ASN A 883 19.20 -9.11 23.41
CA ASN A 883 19.28 -8.16 22.29
C ASN A 883 18.39 -8.57 21.11
N ALA A 884 18.21 -9.87 20.87
CA ALA A 884 17.23 -10.37 19.90
C ALA A 884 15.80 -9.98 20.30
N SER A 885 15.45 -10.15 21.59
CA SER A 885 14.15 -9.76 22.15
C SER A 885 13.86 -8.27 21.92
N LEU A 886 14.85 -7.40 22.13
CA LEU A 886 14.74 -5.96 21.92
C LEU A 886 14.21 -5.59 20.52
N ALA A 887 14.66 -6.28 19.47
CA ALA A 887 14.24 -6.02 18.08
C ALA A 887 12.74 -6.35 17.83
N PHE A 888 12.23 -7.42 18.45
CA PHE A 888 10.80 -7.76 18.35
C PHE A 888 9.94 -6.80 19.18
N CYS A 889 10.40 -6.44 20.38
CA CYS A 889 9.72 -5.50 21.26
C CYS A 889 9.67 -4.08 20.64
N SER A 890 10.76 -3.60 20.03
CA SER A 890 10.80 -2.30 19.35
C SER A 890 9.80 -2.23 18.20
N THR A 891 9.82 -3.24 17.32
CA THR A 891 8.93 -3.34 16.15
C THR A 891 7.46 -3.37 16.58
N CYS A 892 7.16 -4.09 17.66
CA CYS A 892 5.82 -4.16 18.24
C CYS A 892 5.35 -2.81 18.79
N VAL A 893 6.15 -2.18 19.67
CA VAL A 893 5.75 -0.95 20.37
C VAL A 893 5.66 0.22 19.40
N PHE A 894 6.69 0.45 18.58
CA PHE A 894 6.70 1.58 17.65
C PHE A 894 5.65 1.43 16.56
N GLY A 895 5.47 0.23 16.02
CA GLY A 895 4.41 -0.04 15.04
C GLY A 895 3.02 0.25 15.62
N TYR A 896 2.76 -0.15 16.87
CA TYR A 896 1.49 0.14 17.54
C TYR A 896 1.27 1.65 17.73
N ILE A 897 2.27 2.40 18.20
CA ILE A 897 2.13 3.86 18.42
C ILE A 897 1.84 4.59 17.11
N ILE A 898 2.57 4.26 16.04
CA ILE A 898 2.40 4.89 14.73
C ILE A 898 0.97 4.70 14.24
N ASP A 899 0.45 3.47 14.30
CA ASP A 899 -0.86 3.15 13.76
C ASP A 899 -2.01 3.59 14.69
N ALA A 900 -1.81 3.57 16.02
CA ALA A 900 -2.83 3.93 16.99
C ALA A 900 -2.95 5.45 17.24
N TYR A 901 -1.85 6.20 17.07
CA TYR A 901 -1.74 7.63 17.43
C TYR A 901 -1.14 8.48 16.31
N THR A 902 -1.55 8.26 15.06
CA THR A 902 -1.03 8.94 13.85
C THR A 902 -0.97 10.47 13.95
N ALA A 903 -1.97 11.11 14.54
CA ALA A 903 -2.04 12.58 14.68
C ALA A 903 -1.13 13.16 15.77
N LEU A 904 -0.71 12.33 16.74
CA LEU A 904 0.07 12.73 17.93
C LEU A 904 1.40 11.96 18.02
N GLY A 905 1.85 11.41 16.89
CA GLY A 905 2.98 10.49 16.84
C GLY A 905 4.25 11.10 17.40
N GLU A 906 4.58 12.35 17.02
CA GLU A 906 5.77 13.05 17.51
C GLU A 906 5.76 13.18 19.04
N GLU A 907 4.67 13.67 19.63
CA GLU A 907 4.57 13.82 21.08
C GLU A 907 4.55 12.46 21.82
N ALA A 908 3.93 11.44 21.21
CA ALA A 908 3.90 10.08 21.76
C ALA A 908 5.30 9.46 21.80
N PHE A 909 6.14 9.68 20.79
CA PHE A 909 7.54 9.23 20.80
C PHE A 909 8.36 9.92 21.89
N VAL A 910 8.13 11.21 22.17
CA VAL A 910 8.79 11.89 23.30
C VAL A 910 8.39 11.27 24.64
N ALA A 911 7.10 10.99 24.82
CA ALA A 911 6.60 10.36 26.05
C ALA A 911 7.24 8.98 26.25
N VAL A 912 7.28 8.14 25.21
CA VAL A 912 7.88 6.80 25.29
C VAL A 912 9.40 6.86 25.52
N ASN A 913 10.11 7.81 24.89
CA ASN A 913 11.56 7.97 25.08
C ASN A 913 11.95 8.69 26.37
N SER A 914 10.98 9.22 27.14
CA SER A 914 11.22 9.63 28.53
C SER A 914 11.67 8.46 29.42
N ARG A 915 11.69 7.23 28.89
CA ARG A 915 12.32 6.06 29.50
C ARG A 915 13.75 6.29 29.99
N ASN A 916 14.47 7.25 29.43
CA ASN A 916 15.85 7.54 29.84
C ASN A 916 15.96 7.92 31.34
N PHE A 917 14.90 8.48 31.95
CA PHE A 917 14.84 8.68 33.39
C PHE A 917 14.76 7.37 34.18
N LEU A 918 14.01 6.38 33.67
CA LEU A 918 13.96 5.03 34.24
C LEU A 918 15.32 4.32 34.08
N SER A 919 15.95 4.49 32.91
CA SER A 919 17.29 3.94 32.63
C SER A 919 18.33 4.50 33.60
N PHE A 920 18.34 5.81 33.85
CA PHE A 920 19.22 6.42 34.84
C PHE A 920 19.08 5.77 36.23
N GLY A 921 17.84 5.63 36.73
CA GLY A 921 17.60 5.10 38.07
C GLY A 921 18.13 3.68 38.27
N ILE A 922 17.90 2.79 37.30
CA ILE A 922 18.41 1.40 37.37
C ILE A 922 19.94 1.36 37.19
N LEU A 923 20.47 2.06 36.19
CA LEU A 923 21.91 2.02 35.89
C LEU A 923 22.76 2.69 36.98
N TYR A 924 22.19 3.60 37.76
CA TYR A 924 22.87 4.22 38.89
C TYR A 924 23.11 3.23 40.04
N VAL A 925 22.18 2.30 40.29
CA VAL A 925 22.21 1.39 41.45
C VAL A 925 22.68 -0.02 41.08
N ILE A 926 22.71 -0.39 39.80
CA ILE A 926 22.85 -1.80 39.40
C ILE A 926 24.14 -2.47 39.85
N ASN A 927 25.28 -1.77 39.88
CA ASN A 927 26.54 -2.37 40.32
C ASN A 927 26.55 -2.64 41.83
N GLU A 928 26.12 -1.67 42.64
CA GLU A 928 25.95 -1.83 44.08
C GLU A 928 24.96 -2.97 44.39
N TRP A 929 23.85 -3.03 43.65
CA TRP A 929 22.88 -4.11 43.80
C TRP A 929 23.45 -5.49 43.43
N LEU A 930 24.32 -5.54 42.43
CA LEU A 930 24.99 -6.78 42.00
C LEU A 930 26.02 -7.27 43.02
N GLU A 931 26.71 -6.34 43.69
CA GLU A 931 27.62 -6.64 44.80
C GLU A 931 26.88 -7.14 46.05
N GLU A 932 25.75 -6.54 46.41
CA GLU A 932 24.98 -6.91 47.61
C GLU A 932 24.20 -8.23 47.47
N ASP A 933 23.44 -8.38 46.38
CA ASP A 933 22.46 -9.47 46.23
C ASP A 933 22.94 -10.60 45.30
N GLY A 934 23.99 -10.36 44.53
CA GLY A 934 24.56 -11.29 43.57
C GLY A 934 23.79 -11.37 42.24
N THR A 935 24.47 -11.87 41.22
CA THR A 935 24.00 -11.88 39.83
C THR A 935 22.66 -12.61 39.64
N LEU A 936 22.43 -13.75 40.29
CA LEU A 936 21.21 -14.53 40.11
C LEU A 936 19.96 -13.75 40.52
N LYS A 937 19.96 -13.15 41.72
CA LYS A 937 18.80 -12.43 42.24
C LYS A 937 18.49 -11.20 41.39
N VAL A 938 19.51 -10.42 41.05
CA VAL A 938 19.37 -9.20 40.24
C VAL A 938 18.71 -9.54 38.90
N PHE A 939 19.26 -10.51 38.15
CA PHE A 939 18.72 -10.86 36.83
C PHE A 939 17.36 -11.57 36.87
N VAL A 940 17.04 -12.29 37.95
CA VAL A 940 15.69 -12.84 38.17
C VAL A 940 14.68 -11.72 38.41
N VAL A 941 15.03 -10.69 39.18
CA VAL A 941 14.14 -9.53 39.41
C VAL A 941 13.95 -8.74 38.11
N LEU A 942 15.03 -8.46 37.37
CA LEU A 942 14.94 -7.80 36.06
C LEU A 942 14.09 -8.62 35.07
N GLY A 943 14.30 -9.94 35.01
CA GLY A 943 13.49 -10.84 34.20
C GLY A 943 12.02 -10.88 34.61
N SER A 944 11.73 -10.84 35.91
CA SER A 944 10.35 -10.81 36.43
C SER A 944 9.64 -9.49 36.09
N LEU A 945 10.35 -8.35 36.18
CA LEU A 945 9.82 -7.04 35.77
C LEU A 945 9.59 -6.99 34.25
N PHE A 946 10.47 -7.60 33.46
CA PHE A 946 10.28 -7.76 32.02
C PHE A 946 9.02 -8.60 31.71
N ILE A 947 8.81 -9.72 32.43
CA ILE A 947 7.59 -10.53 32.30
C ILE A 947 6.35 -9.69 32.63
N PHE A 948 6.36 -8.99 33.77
CA PHE A 948 5.24 -8.17 34.20
C PHE A 948 4.88 -7.11 33.14
N THR A 949 5.86 -6.35 32.65
CA THR A 949 5.63 -5.32 31.63
C THR A 949 5.19 -5.91 30.29
N SER A 950 5.74 -7.05 29.88
CA SER A 950 5.31 -7.76 28.67
C SER A 950 3.86 -8.26 28.78
N LEU A 951 3.42 -8.73 29.96
CA LEU A 951 2.06 -9.19 30.18
C LEU A 951 1.02 -8.05 30.18
N LEU A 952 1.42 -6.80 30.43
CA LEU A 952 0.56 -5.63 30.26
C LEU A 952 0.07 -5.44 28.81
N THR A 953 0.70 -6.12 27.85
CA THR A 953 0.24 -6.19 26.45
C THR A 953 -1.14 -6.85 26.33
N ILE A 954 -1.49 -7.79 27.20
CA ILE A 954 -2.79 -8.51 27.16
C ILE A 954 -3.97 -7.55 27.45
N PRO A 955 -3.95 -6.72 28.52
CA PRO A 955 -4.94 -5.67 28.70
C PRO A 955 -5.09 -4.73 27.51
N ILE A 956 -3.99 -4.32 26.87
CA ILE A 956 -4.05 -3.44 25.69
C ILE A 956 -4.66 -4.15 24.48
N TRP A 957 -4.35 -5.44 24.28
CA TRP A 957 -5.00 -6.25 23.24
C TRP A 957 -6.52 -6.32 23.42
N ILE A 958 -7.00 -6.53 24.65
CA ILE A 958 -8.44 -6.71 24.93
C ILE A 958 -9.20 -5.37 24.97
N PHE A 959 -8.62 -4.35 25.60
CA PHE A 959 -9.30 -3.10 25.91
C PHE A 959 -8.82 -1.89 25.09
N GLY A 960 -7.75 -2.03 24.28
CA GLY A 960 -7.12 -0.94 23.54
C GLY A 960 -8.10 -0.13 22.71
N ARG A 961 -8.94 -0.80 21.92
CA ARG A 961 -10.01 -0.16 21.13
C ARG A 961 -10.98 0.66 21.98
N ARG A 962 -11.38 0.14 23.15
CA ARG A 962 -12.31 0.84 24.06
C ARG A 962 -11.64 2.04 24.73
N CYS A 963 -10.37 1.91 25.12
CA CYS A 963 -9.61 3.00 25.72
C CYS A 963 -9.43 4.16 24.75
N ARG A 964 -9.05 3.89 23.49
CA ARG A 964 -8.92 4.93 22.44
C ARG A 964 -10.26 5.64 22.18
N GLY A 965 -11.34 4.87 22.01
CA GLY A 965 -12.67 5.45 21.79
C GLY A 965 -13.22 6.25 22.98
N ARG A 966 -12.76 6.02 24.22
CA ARG A 966 -13.13 6.84 25.39
C ARG A 966 -12.33 8.13 25.45
N ILE A 967 -11.03 8.05 25.15
CA ILE A 967 -10.13 9.20 25.15
C ILE A 967 -10.53 10.21 24.07
N ASP A 968 -10.91 9.76 22.88
CA ASP A 968 -11.37 10.62 21.79
C ASP A 968 -12.64 11.44 22.12
N LYS A 969 -13.41 11.01 23.13
CA LYS A 969 -14.61 11.71 23.61
C LYS A 969 -14.30 12.82 24.62
N ILE A 970 -13.08 12.89 25.16
CA ILE A 970 -12.69 13.91 26.15
C ILE A 970 -12.34 15.22 25.41
N VAL A 971 -13.31 16.13 25.34
CA VAL A 971 -13.23 17.38 24.57
C VAL A 971 -12.05 18.26 25.01
N TRP A 972 -11.80 18.40 26.31
CA TRP A 972 -10.68 19.20 26.82
C TRP A 972 -9.33 18.68 26.33
N LEU A 973 -9.14 17.35 26.37
CA LEU A 973 -7.91 16.70 25.96
C LEU A 973 -7.67 16.90 24.46
N LYS A 974 -8.73 16.72 23.65
CA LYS A 974 -8.70 16.97 22.20
C LYS A 974 -8.35 18.43 21.86
N ASN A 975 -8.88 19.39 22.63
CA ASN A 975 -8.58 20.81 22.43
C ASN A 975 -7.15 21.18 22.87
N TYR A 976 -6.65 20.59 23.95
CA TYR A 976 -5.29 20.84 24.43
C TYR A 976 -4.23 20.32 23.44
N MET A 977 -4.49 19.17 22.82
CA MET A 977 -3.56 18.57 21.85
C MET A 977 -3.54 19.29 20.49
N ARG A 978 -4.49 20.19 20.20
CA ARG A 978 -4.47 21.02 18.97
C ARG A 978 -3.48 22.18 19.09
N ASP A 979 -2.88 22.53 17.95
CA ASP A 979 -1.94 23.66 17.81
C ASP A 979 -2.65 25.02 17.78
N SER A 980 -3.94 25.03 17.42
CA SER A 980 -4.87 26.17 17.44
C SER A 980 -5.36 26.52 18.83
#